data_AF-A0A1M7AQT3-F1
#
_entry.id   AF-A0A1M7AQT3-F1
#
_cell.length_a   1.000
_cell.length_b   1.000
_cell.length_c   1.000
_cell.angle_alpha   90.00
_cell.angle_beta   90.00
_cell.angle_gamma   90.00
#
_symmetry.space_group_name_H-M   'P 1'
#
loop_
_entity.id
_entity.type
_entity.pdbx_description
1 polymer ?
#
loop_
_entity_poly.entity_id
_entity_poly.type
_entity_poly.pdbx_seq_one_letter_code
_entity_poly.pdbx_strand_id
1 'polypeptide(L)'
;MTRFFLALTMMCAATTALAQDRGTILVLDGSGSMWAQLPEGRSRIEVARDVLDDFLTARDQSQPLGVIAYGHNRRGDCSDIETIAPVGMQEGRALGKRLRGLMPQGKTPLADALRRAAAEIPRSAEEADIVLVTDGLETCGGDPCAVAAELAAQGIPIRAHVVGFGLTEAEVQQIACVAEQTGGMVLATQSGAELTDALVRTASAPMEAPDQPGVAAIALSIRADIAGRPDRVAFRAVSEATGETLELGVLDFATAGALTVELAEGNWLITADAGDQGNGEIAVAIDAGDNRTIYVPFRGLLPGLDMPAPTGAFRAGITGLMPYRITQEGLATGGGDFIFSVLPPDATDTADRRIDYATQDSRLASHVGAFRAPSEPGDYLLVFHRNARMPIDEVMERFVITVEARPEVRLIAPPAVEPGARVPVSIAGGMGNSDRIEIWRDGALVSWDQSIYVQDFFDNRYGPAKPLLAPTEPGDYDLVYVFSEIDGPDAVAARVPLTVGVVPELDEAAVAAPSDDPIRQADAASVAPEQIGEDVAYACPAEEGFPCFFDDPATGLVFALPPGWVTDFPTREAATAGGQPGPVRVTFFSTGDPVETIVLNPHQWTTMNGPCSEMQPGSLCWFASDSAELTRALEILPRAIRDMGPPTDAAEVAPAPPADGHGYDGQTDGRPWSTYPYRCLPDDRPEGPCEFTDAATGLAMYLPDNWVAEVTPGPDGPRADFFEVTGAARSAYLNPANWPTPDQGCFATRAGDLCVLADAIDAGFEEPLSILQRYLRTGDVLRTCGQEPCDYLLPWRGFMGTLPAFWGVEFPQENGQGTLTGWFYGTFGSDPVKLIGLNQPGGENCVEAFEGAELCAFTPYISTEEMEVIRSSLRIAPPPPPGTIGTSAGKVDYRDIDRVLSVIKGN
;
A
#
# COMPACT_ATOMS: atom_id res chain seq x y z
N MET A 1 36.33 21.20 63.84
CA MET A 1 35.28 21.09 62.82
C MET A 1 35.44 19.71 62.19
N THR A 2 35.16 18.59 62.86
CA THR A 2 33.90 18.08 63.43
C THR A 2 32.81 17.79 62.39
N ARG A 3 32.79 16.52 61.94
CA ARG A 3 31.63 15.62 61.69
C ARG A 3 30.54 16.05 60.68
N PHE A 4 30.23 15.20 59.70
CA PHE A 4 29.23 14.12 59.86
C PHE A 4 29.23 13.14 58.67
N PHE A 5 29.28 11.85 59.02
CA PHE A 5 29.03 10.68 58.16
C PHE A 5 27.53 10.55 57.89
N LEU A 6 27.12 10.16 56.67
CA LEU A 6 25.83 9.52 56.45
C LEU A 6 26.05 8.25 55.60
N ALA A 7 25.90 7.10 56.26
CA ALA A 7 25.88 5.79 55.65
C ALA A 7 24.47 5.52 55.11
N LEU A 8 24.36 5.14 53.84
CA LEU A 8 23.12 4.63 53.25
C LEU A 8 23.21 3.11 53.19
N THR A 9 22.50 2.48 54.10
CA THR A 9 22.42 1.03 54.30
C THR A 9 21.63 0.40 53.16
N MET A 10 22.30 -0.42 52.35
CA MET A 10 21.69 -1.22 51.29
C MET A 10 20.93 -2.40 51.92
N MET A 11 19.61 -2.35 51.88
CA MET A 11 18.72 -3.37 52.43
C MET A 11 18.65 -4.54 51.45
N CYS A 12 19.45 -5.57 51.72
CA CYS A 12 19.42 -6.84 51.00
C CYS A 12 18.10 -7.55 51.33
N ALA A 13 17.12 -7.47 50.41
CA ALA A 13 15.95 -8.34 50.46
C ALA A 13 16.43 -9.75 50.07
N ALA A 14 16.69 -10.59 51.08
CA ALA A 14 16.77 -12.02 50.88
C ALA A 14 15.37 -12.49 50.47
N THR A 15 15.16 -12.73 49.18
CA THR A 15 14.08 -13.57 48.69
C THR A 15 14.28 -14.95 49.29
N THR A 16 13.49 -15.29 50.29
CA THR A 16 13.30 -16.69 50.70
C THR A 16 12.74 -17.41 49.48
N ALA A 17 13.54 -18.28 48.87
CA ALA A 17 13.06 -19.25 47.89
C ALA A 17 11.89 -20.00 48.53
N LEU A 18 10.68 -19.80 48.00
CA LEU A 18 9.55 -20.67 48.29
C LEU A 18 9.96 -22.05 47.76
N ALA A 19 9.79 -23.08 48.59
CA ALA A 19 10.00 -24.45 48.16
C ALA A 19 9.11 -24.72 46.93
N GLN A 20 9.73 -25.05 45.79
CA GLN A 20 9.03 -25.40 44.56
C GLN A 20 8.07 -26.56 44.83
N ASP A 21 6.82 -26.44 44.37
CA ASP A 21 5.79 -27.46 44.51
C ASP A 21 6.06 -28.58 43.48
N ARG A 22 6.99 -29.49 43.81
CA ARG A 22 7.41 -30.64 42.99
C ARG A 22 6.54 -31.86 43.24
N GLY A 23 6.01 -32.48 42.18
CA GLY A 23 5.26 -33.74 42.28
C GLY A 23 6.08 -34.96 41.83
N THR A 24 6.22 -35.99 42.66
CA THR A 24 6.84 -37.26 42.26
C THR A 24 5.80 -38.37 42.13
N ILE A 25 5.87 -39.17 41.05
CA ILE A 25 5.02 -40.35 40.84
C ILE A 25 5.89 -41.58 40.63
N LEU A 26 5.78 -42.55 41.53
CA LEU A 26 6.43 -43.85 41.38
C LEU A 26 5.51 -44.79 40.59
N VAL A 27 6.00 -45.33 39.47
CA VAL A 27 5.32 -46.36 38.69
C VAL A 27 6.04 -47.69 38.90
N LEU A 28 5.34 -48.66 39.49
CA LEU A 28 5.91 -49.95 39.88
C LEU A 28 5.40 -51.09 39.00
N ASP A 29 6.35 -51.84 38.43
CA ASP A 29 6.08 -53.09 37.74
C ASP A 29 5.69 -54.20 38.71
N GLY A 30 4.46 -54.70 38.53
CA GLY A 30 3.94 -55.89 39.17
C GLY A 30 3.58 -56.97 38.15
N SER A 31 4.20 -57.02 36.98
CA SER A 31 3.94 -58.02 35.95
C SER A 31 4.54 -59.39 36.31
N GLY A 32 4.08 -60.44 35.64
CA GLY A 32 4.49 -61.81 35.96
C GLY A 32 6.00 -62.10 35.87
N SER A 33 6.78 -61.29 35.12
CA SER A 33 8.24 -61.40 35.03
C SER A 33 8.94 -61.12 36.35
N MET A 34 8.32 -60.33 37.24
CA MET A 34 8.88 -59.96 38.54
C MET A 34 9.08 -61.15 39.50
N TRP A 35 8.58 -62.35 39.16
CA TRP A 35 8.89 -63.60 39.85
C TRP A 35 10.25 -64.21 39.47
N ALA A 36 10.91 -63.68 38.44
CA ALA A 36 12.25 -64.09 38.07
C ALA A 36 13.21 -63.93 39.25
N GLN A 37 14.14 -64.88 39.36
CA GLN A 37 15.12 -64.93 40.44
C GLN A 37 16.31 -64.04 40.11
N LEU A 38 16.75 -63.25 41.08
CA LEU A 38 18.06 -62.60 41.04
C LEU A 38 19.15 -63.64 41.36
N PRO A 39 20.43 -63.35 41.05
CA PRO A 39 21.55 -64.25 41.35
C PRO A 39 21.64 -64.69 42.83
N GLU A 40 21.08 -63.90 43.74
CA GLU A 40 21.04 -64.11 45.19
C GLU A 40 19.92 -65.07 45.66
N GLY A 41 19.13 -65.63 44.73
CA GLY A 41 18.10 -66.64 45.03
C GLY A 41 16.80 -66.11 45.62
N ARG A 42 16.57 -64.78 45.55
CA ARG A 42 15.31 -64.11 45.85
C ARG A 42 14.65 -63.63 44.55
N SER A 43 13.31 -63.58 44.51
CA SER A 43 12.61 -63.01 43.36
C SER A 43 12.77 -61.49 43.29
N ARG A 44 12.73 -60.93 42.06
CA ARG A 44 12.80 -59.48 41.85
C ARG A 44 11.74 -58.75 42.69
N ILE A 45 10.49 -59.21 42.70
CA ILE A 45 9.43 -58.57 43.48
C ILE A 45 9.70 -58.55 44.99
N GLU A 46 10.29 -59.61 45.55
CA GLU A 46 10.62 -59.65 46.98
C GLU A 46 11.69 -58.62 47.32
N VAL A 47 12.69 -58.45 46.47
CA VAL A 47 13.75 -57.45 46.66
C VAL A 47 13.22 -56.03 46.43
N ALA A 48 12.45 -55.81 45.36
CA ALA A 48 11.84 -54.52 45.06
C ALA A 48 10.92 -54.03 46.20
N ARG A 49 10.15 -54.93 46.82
CA ARG A 49 9.30 -54.60 47.98
C ARG A 49 10.09 -54.15 49.20
N ASP A 50 11.15 -54.87 49.54
CA ASP A 50 11.98 -54.52 50.69
C ASP A 50 12.64 -53.15 50.47
N VAL A 51 13.24 -52.95 49.29
CA VAL A 51 13.89 -51.70 48.91
C VAL A 51 12.89 -50.53 48.91
N LEU A 52 11.69 -50.74 48.39
CA LEU A 52 10.66 -49.70 48.39
C LEU A 52 10.10 -49.41 49.79
N ASP A 53 9.96 -50.40 50.68
CA ASP A 53 9.53 -50.18 52.07
C ASP A 53 10.56 -49.30 52.80
N ASP A 54 11.86 -49.58 52.59
CA ASP A 54 12.96 -48.80 53.16
C ASP A 54 13.03 -47.38 52.57
N PHE A 55 12.97 -47.26 51.23
CA PHE A 55 12.98 -45.97 50.53
C PHE A 55 11.80 -45.09 50.96
N LEU A 56 10.58 -45.63 50.99
CA LEU A 56 9.38 -44.89 51.39
C LEU A 56 9.41 -44.47 52.85
N THR A 57 10.10 -45.22 53.71
CA THR A 57 10.28 -44.88 55.13
C THR A 57 11.34 -43.78 55.31
N ALA A 58 12.40 -43.79 54.51
CA ALA A 58 13.53 -42.88 54.61
C ALA A 58 13.34 -41.55 53.86
N ARG A 59 12.39 -41.48 52.91
CA ARG A 59 12.13 -40.27 52.11
C ARG A 59 11.69 -39.07 52.96
N ASP A 60 11.83 -37.87 52.39
CA ASP A 60 11.21 -36.66 52.95
C ASP A 60 9.67 -36.75 52.82
N GLN A 61 8.99 -36.83 53.96
CA GLN A 61 7.52 -36.92 54.00
C GLN A 61 6.83 -35.58 53.69
N SER A 62 7.59 -34.48 53.60
CA SER A 62 7.07 -33.17 53.20
C SER A 62 6.86 -33.04 51.68
N GLN A 63 7.38 -33.98 50.89
CA GLN A 63 7.23 -33.98 49.43
C GLN A 63 6.01 -34.82 48.98
N PRO A 64 5.18 -34.30 48.06
CA PRO A 64 4.09 -35.04 47.45
C PRO A 64 4.58 -36.29 46.70
N LEU A 65 3.93 -37.43 46.94
CA LEU A 65 4.21 -38.69 46.25
C LEU A 65 2.92 -39.36 45.78
N GLY A 66 2.85 -39.69 44.50
CA GLY A 66 1.89 -40.64 43.93
C GLY A 66 2.52 -42.01 43.71
N VAL A 67 1.73 -43.07 43.76
CA VAL A 67 2.18 -44.42 43.41
C VAL A 67 1.16 -45.11 42.53
N ILE A 68 1.63 -45.61 41.40
CA ILE A 68 0.87 -46.43 40.45
C ILE A 68 1.56 -47.78 40.35
N ALA A 69 0.79 -48.86 40.27
CA ALA A 69 1.30 -50.19 39.99
C ALA A 69 0.54 -50.80 38.82
N TYR A 70 1.22 -51.62 38.01
CA TYR A 70 0.59 -52.36 36.93
C TYR A 70 0.85 -53.87 37.01
N GLY A 71 -0.05 -54.66 36.45
CA GLY A 71 0.09 -56.11 36.30
C GLY A 71 -0.05 -56.93 37.59
N HIS A 72 -0.43 -56.34 38.72
CA HIS A 72 -0.43 -57.03 40.01
C HIS A 72 -1.78 -57.66 40.44
N ASN A 73 -2.83 -57.58 39.62
CA ASN A 73 -4.17 -58.08 40.00
C ASN A 73 -4.74 -59.09 39.00
N ARG A 74 -4.53 -58.89 37.68
CA ARG A 74 -5.24 -59.64 36.62
C ARG A 74 -4.27 -60.23 35.59
N ARG A 75 -4.34 -61.56 35.44
CA ARG A 75 -3.50 -62.29 34.48
C ARG A 75 -3.91 -61.99 33.03
N GLY A 76 -2.95 -61.52 32.22
CA GLY A 76 -3.13 -61.31 30.78
C GLY A 76 -3.88 -60.02 30.39
N ASP A 77 -4.18 -59.15 31.35
CA ASP A 77 -4.95 -57.92 31.14
C ASP A 77 -4.03 -56.70 31.03
N CYS A 78 -4.07 -56.00 29.89
CA CYS A 78 -3.29 -54.79 29.64
C CYS A 78 -3.89 -53.53 30.28
N SER A 79 -5.15 -53.59 30.73
CA SER A 79 -5.80 -52.53 31.50
C SER A 79 -5.52 -52.61 33.00
N ASP A 80 -4.61 -53.49 33.43
CA ASP A 80 -4.29 -53.72 34.83
C ASP A 80 -3.32 -52.67 35.38
N ILE A 81 -3.80 -51.43 35.49
CA ILE A 81 -3.08 -50.28 36.03
C ILE A 81 -3.91 -49.69 37.17
N GLU A 82 -3.34 -49.64 38.38
CA GLU A 82 -3.99 -49.17 39.60
C GLU A 82 -3.21 -48.00 40.21
N THR A 83 -3.90 -46.90 40.51
CA THR A 83 -3.36 -45.84 41.38
C THR A 83 -3.43 -46.33 42.82
N ILE A 84 -2.30 -46.84 43.32
CA ILE A 84 -2.17 -47.24 44.72
C ILE A 84 -2.34 -46.00 45.60
N ALA A 85 -1.61 -44.93 45.34
CA ALA A 85 -1.75 -43.69 46.09
C ALA A 85 -1.85 -42.50 45.12
N PRO A 86 -2.88 -41.64 45.23
CA PRO A 86 -2.89 -40.39 44.47
C PRO A 86 -1.75 -39.47 44.93
N VAL A 87 -1.34 -38.53 44.09
CA VAL A 87 -0.28 -37.57 44.41
C VAL A 87 -0.68 -36.75 45.64
N GLY A 88 0.14 -36.79 46.68
CA GLY A 88 -0.07 -36.03 47.90
C GLY A 88 0.86 -36.45 49.03
N MET A 89 0.59 -35.95 50.23
CA MET A 89 1.38 -36.27 51.43
C MET A 89 1.07 -37.70 51.89
N GLN A 90 1.97 -38.63 51.58
CA GLN A 90 1.81 -40.05 51.93
C GLN A 90 2.68 -40.45 53.12
N GLU A 91 2.09 -41.14 54.10
CA GLU A 91 2.83 -41.76 55.21
C GLU A 91 3.55 -43.02 54.71
N GLY A 92 4.88 -43.03 54.80
CA GLY A 92 5.73 -44.04 54.17
C GLY A 92 5.45 -45.47 54.60
N ARG A 93 5.21 -45.70 55.91
CA ARG A 93 5.00 -47.05 56.45
C ARG A 93 3.66 -47.65 56.02
N ALA A 94 2.60 -46.84 56.01
CA ALA A 94 1.29 -47.25 55.50
C ALA A 94 1.34 -47.61 54.02
N LEU A 95 2.06 -46.81 53.22
CA LEU A 95 2.23 -47.05 51.79
C LEU A 95 3.06 -48.30 51.49
N GLY A 96 4.19 -48.49 52.19
CA GLY A 96 5.02 -49.70 52.06
C GLY A 96 4.27 -50.99 52.42
N LYS A 97 3.37 -50.95 53.41
CA LYS A 97 2.47 -52.09 53.71
C LYS A 97 1.53 -52.42 52.55
N ARG A 98 1.06 -51.42 51.80
CA ARG A 98 0.21 -51.64 50.62
C ARG A 98 0.99 -52.24 49.47
N LEU A 99 2.21 -51.77 49.21
CA LEU A 99 3.07 -52.32 48.16
C LEU A 99 3.50 -53.76 48.41
N ARG A 100 3.65 -54.16 49.68
CA ARG A 100 3.89 -55.57 50.05
C ARG A 100 2.74 -56.50 49.68
N GLY A 101 1.51 -55.98 49.56
CA GLY A 101 0.32 -56.74 49.21
C GLY A 101 0.10 -56.96 47.72
N LEU A 102 0.88 -56.33 46.84
CA LEU A 102 0.80 -56.52 45.39
C LEU A 102 1.08 -58.00 45.06
N MET A 103 0.63 -58.53 43.92
CA MET A 103 0.92 -59.92 43.56
C MET A 103 1.20 -60.06 42.06
N PRO A 104 2.45 -60.31 41.64
CA PRO A 104 2.76 -60.17 40.23
C PRO A 104 2.15 -61.25 39.35
N GLN A 105 1.24 -60.91 38.43
CA GLN A 105 0.50 -61.92 37.65
C GLN A 105 0.13 -61.50 36.22
N GLY A 106 0.24 -60.22 35.90
CA GLY A 106 -0.28 -59.57 34.70
C GLY A 106 0.79 -59.22 33.65
N LYS A 107 0.41 -58.32 32.73
CA LYS A 107 1.22 -57.83 31.60
C LYS A 107 1.97 -56.53 31.95
N THR A 108 2.78 -56.03 31.02
CA THR A 108 3.62 -54.83 31.17
C THR A 108 3.16 -53.71 30.22
N PRO A 109 2.08 -52.96 30.55
CA PRO A 109 1.57 -51.84 29.75
C PRO A 109 2.29 -50.52 30.06
N LEU A 110 3.56 -50.40 29.67
CA LEU A 110 4.41 -49.24 30.00
C LEU A 110 3.86 -47.91 29.46
N ALA A 111 3.45 -47.86 28.20
CA ALA A 111 2.94 -46.64 27.58
C ALA A 111 1.69 -46.11 28.29
N ASP A 112 0.73 -46.99 28.59
CA ASP A 112 -0.50 -46.60 29.29
C ASP A 112 -0.24 -46.25 30.77
N ALA A 113 0.73 -46.91 31.41
CA ALA A 113 1.13 -46.57 32.77
C ALA A 113 1.78 -45.17 32.84
N LEU A 114 2.62 -44.80 31.86
CA LEU A 114 3.21 -43.47 31.74
C LEU A 114 2.15 -42.39 31.50
N ARG A 115 1.19 -42.63 30.60
CA ARG A 115 0.06 -41.70 30.39
C ARG A 115 -0.78 -41.53 31.65
N ARG A 116 -1.04 -42.63 32.38
CA ARG A 116 -1.78 -42.58 33.64
C ARG A 116 -1.02 -41.80 34.72
N ALA A 117 0.30 -42.00 34.82
CA ALA A 117 1.14 -41.23 35.72
C ALA A 117 1.06 -39.73 35.41
N ALA A 118 1.24 -39.34 34.16
CA ALA A 118 1.13 -37.95 33.75
C ALA A 118 -0.23 -37.32 34.07
N ALA A 119 -1.33 -38.08 33.91
CA ALA A 119 -2.67 -37.60 34.22
C ALA A 119 -2.95 -37.37 35.73
N GLU A 120 -2.14 -37.96 36.62
CA GLU A 120 -2.25 -37.80 38.07
C GLU A 120 -1.40 -36.63 38.59
N ILE A 121 -0.58 -36.00 37.73
CA ILE A 121 0.20 -34.81 38.07
C ILE A 121 -0.77 -33.63 38.31
N PRO A 122 -0.75 -32.98 39.48
CA PRO A 122 -1.60 -31.82 39.75
C PRO A 122 -1.29 -30.68 38.77
N ARG A 123 -2.34 -29.99 38.29
CA ARG A 123 -2.17 -28.79 37.45
C ARG A 123 -1.43 -27.64 38.14
N SER A 124 -1.30 -27.68 39.47
CA SER A 124 -0.57 -26.70 40.26
C SER A 124 0.94 -26.99 40.34
N ALA A 125 1.39 -28.15 39.89
CA ALA A 125 2.81 -28.51 39.93
C ALA A 125 3.60 -27.62 38.96
N GLU A 126 4.68 -27.02 39.46
CA GLU A 126 5.62 -26.25 38.64
C GLU A 126 6.57 -27.17 37.84
N GLU A 127 6.80 -28.39 38.36
CA GLU A 127 7.59 -29.46 37.74
C GLU A 127 7.21 -30.82 38.35
N ALA A 128 7.49 -31.92 37.64
CA ALA A 128 7.18 -33.27 38.12
C ALA A 128 8.17 -34.35 37.65
N ASP A 129 8.37 -35.36 38.49
CA ASP A 129 9.20 -36.53 38.20
C ASP A 129 8.34 -37.81 38.18
N ILE A 130 8.43 -38.59 37.12
CA ILE A 130 7.89 -39.95 37.02
C ILE A 130 9.05 -40.92 37.18
N VAL A 131 9.03 -41.77 38.20
CA VAL A 131 10.05 -42.80 38.43
C VAL A 131 9.47 -44.15 38.05
N LEU A 132 9.84 -44.68 36.89
CA LEU A 132 9.41 -45.98 36.39
C LEU A 132 10.37 -47.07 36.84
N VAL A 133 9.90 -48.00 37.67
CA VAL A 133 10.65 -49.20 38.08
C VAL A 133 10.09 -50.40 37.33
N THR A 134 10.85 -50.95 36.37
CA THR A 134 10.40 -52.02 35.48
C THR A 134 11.42 -53.15 35.32
N ASP A 135 10.96 -54.40 35.20
CA ASP A 135 11.81 -55.57 34.93
C ASP A 135 11.60 -56.17 33.53
N GLY A 136 10.83 -55.48 32.69
CA GLY A 136 10.42 -55.94 31.37
C GLY A 136 10.21 -54.80 30.37
N LEU A 137 10.15 -55.21 29.10
CA LEU A 137 9.75 -54.34 27.99
C LEU A 137 8.22 -54.32 27.86
N GLU A 138 7.72 -53.38 27.06
CA GLU A 138 6.30 -53.25 26.72
C GLU A 138 5.76 -54.55 26.09
N THR A 139 4.66 -55.09 26.64
CA THR A 139 4.02 -56.34 26.14
C THR A 139 2.57 -56.18 25.73
N CYS A 140 2.04 -54.95 25.76
CA CYS A 140 0.65 -54.61 25.45
C CYS A 140 0.48 -53.81 24.15
N GLY A 141 1.57 -53.61 23.39
CA GLY A 141 1.53 -52.99 22.06
C GLY A 141 1.56 -51.46 22.06
N GLY A 142 1.82 -50.84 23.22
CA GLY A 142 2.11 -49.41 23.32
C GLY A 142 3.49 -49.04 22.79
N ASP A 143 3.73 -47.73 22.65
CA ASP A 143 5.06 -47.16 22.37
C ASP A 143 5.44 -46.19 23.50
N PRO A 144 6.27 -46.64 24.47
CA PRO A 144 6.71 -45.78 25.57
C PRO A 144 7.51 -44.55 25.12
N CYS A 145 8.25 -44.65 24.01
CA CYS A 145 9.00 -43.52 23.46
C CYS A 145 8.04 -42.47 22.89
N ALA A 146 6.99 -42.88 22.16
CA ALA A 146 5.99 -41.94 21.68
C ALA A 146 5.31 -41.17 22.83
N VAL A 147 4.99 -41.88 23.92
CA VAL A 147 4.43 -41.23 25.13
C VAL A 147 5.44 -40.28 25.76
N ALA A 148 6.72 -40.62 25.83
CA ALA A 148 7.74 -39.72 26.38
C ALA A 148 7.88 -38.42 25.58
N ALA A 149 7.78 -38.48 24.24
CA ALA A 149 7.70 -37.29 23.40
C ALA A 149 6.43 -36.47 23.67
N GLU A 150 5.28 -37.12 23.89
CA GLU A 150 4.04 -36.44 24.33
C GLU A 150 4.24 -35.71 25.66
N LEU A 151 4.97 -36.30 26.61
CA LEU A 151 5.26 -35.70 27.92
C LEU A 151 6.22 -34.51 27.84
N ALA A 152 7.27 -34.61 27.04
CA ALA A 152 8.25 -33.55 26.83
C ALA A 152 7.63 -32.29 26.18
N ALA A 153 6.57 -32.46 25.40
CA ALA A 153 5.83 -31.36 24.77
C ALA A 153 4.78 -30.72 25.69
N GLN A 154 4.57 -31.21 26.91
CA GLN A 154 3.61 -30.62 27.85
C GLN A 154 4.16 -29.32 28.45
N GLY A 155 3.28 -28.34 28.66
CA GLY A 155 3.65 -27.03 29.22
C GLY A 155 4.09 -27.03 30.69
N ILE A 156 4.36 -28.20 31.28
CA ILE A 156 4.94 -28.40 32.61
C ILE A 156 6.19 -29.28 32.41
N PRO A 157 7.37 -28.92 32.96
CA PRO A 157 8.56 -29.76 32.91
C PRO A 157 8.33 -31.11 33.62
N ILE A 158 8.11 -32.18 32.85
CA ILE A 158 7.94 -33.55 33.35
C ILE A 158 9.15 -34.38 32.95
N ARG A 159 9.92 -34.88 33.94
CA ARG A 159 11.01 -35.84 33.71
C ARG A 159 10.54 -37.26 34.00
N ALA A 160 10.85 -38.21 33.13
CA ALA A 160 10.59 -39.62 33.35
C ALA A 160 11.91 -40.36 33.56
N HIS A 161 12.18 -40.81 34.78
CA HIS A 161 13.32 -41.67 35.09
C HIS A 161 12.97 -43.14 34.86
N VAL A 162 13.87 -43.89 34.22
CA VAL A 162 13.74 -45.33 33.97
C VAL A 162 14.72 -46.08 34.85
N VAL A 163 14.19 -46.90 35.77
CA VAL A 163 14.95 -47.80 36.63
C VAL A 163 14.66 -49.24 36.19
N GLY A 164 15.55 -49.78 35.36
CA GLY A 164 15.47 -51.17 34.88
C GLY A 164 16.01 -52.13 35.93
N PHE A 165 15.15 -52.98 36.50
CA PHE A 165 15.52 -53.91 37.57
C PHE A 165 15.61 -55.35 37.08
N GLY A 166 16.83 -55.88 37.05
CA GLY A 166 17.13 -57.21 36.52
C GLY A 166 17.08 -57.29 34.99
N LEU A 167 17.06 -56.15 34.29
CA LEU A 167 17.15 -56.06 32.83
C LEU A 167 18.62 -56.00 32.37
N THR A 168 18.93 -56.57 31.21
CA THR A 168 20.23 -56.39 30.56
C THR A 168 20.39 -54.96 30.02
N GLU A 169 21.63 -54.48 29.82
CA GLU A 169 21.87 -53.17 29.18
C GLU A 169 21.15 -53.02 27.83
N ALA A 170 21.11 -54.09 27.03
CA ALA A 170 20.43 -54.09 25.74
C ALA A 170 18.91 -53.95 25.86
N GLU A 171 18.30 -54.47 26.93
CA GLU A 171 16.86 -54.29 27.21
C GLU A 171 16.60 -52.89 27.77
N VAL A 172 17.45 -52.38 28.66
CA VAL A 172 17.33 -51.01 29.18
C VAL A 172 17.45 -49.98 28.06
N GLN A 173 18.34 -50.19 27.08
CA GLN A 173 18.51 -49.29 25.94
C GLN A 173 17.24 -49.18 25.06
N GLN A 174 16.41 -50.23 25.01
CA GLN A 174 15.16 -50.20 24.23
C GLN A 174 14.09 -49.29 24.85
N ILE A 175 14.22 -48.96 26.13
CA ILE A 175 13.31 -48.05 26.86
C ILE A 175 14.01 -46.77 27.33
N ALA A 176 15.29 -46.59 26.98
CA ALA A 176 16.10 -45.42 27.36
C ALA A 176 15.54 -44.10 26.82
N CYS A 177 14.90 -44.16 25.63
CA CYS A 177 14.21 -43.04 24.99
C CYS A 177 13.26 -42.29 25.95
N VAL A 178 12.64 -43.00 26.90
CA VAL A 178 11.66 -42.42 27.83
C VAL A 178 12.32 -41.34 28.70
N ALA A 179 13.52 -41.64 29.18
CA ALA A 179 14.31 -40.71 29.97
C ALA A 179 15.04 -39.69 29.10
N GLU A 180 15.61 -40.11 27.97
CA GLU A 180 16.34 -39.22 27.06
C GLU A 180 15.47 -38.07 26.54
N GLN A 181 14.21 -38.36 26.17
CA GLN A 181 13.31 -37.35 25.62
C GLN A 181 12.75 -36.39 26.68
N THR A 182 12.69 -36.83 27.94
CA THR A 182 12.11 -36.05 29.05
C THR A 182 13.17 -35.39 29.94
N GLY A 183 14.47 -35.58 29.65
CA GLY A 183 15.56 -35.13 30.52
C GLY A 183 15.70 -35.91 31.82
N GLY A 184 15.14 -37.13 31.88
CA GLY A 184 15.23 -38.06 33.00
C GLY A 184 16.52 -38.88 33.01
N MET A 185 16.62 -39.84 33.94
CA MET A 185 17.79 -40.72 34.08
C MET A 185 17.45 -42.15 33.69
N VAL A 186 18.38 -42.86 33.04
CA VAL A 186 18.31 -44.30 32.78
C VAL A 186 19.27 -45.02 33.73
N LEU A 187 18.75 -45.95 34.53
CA LEU A 187 19.50 -46.67 35.54
C LEU A 187 19.22 -48.17 35.43
N ALA A 188 20.26 -48.95 35.13
CA ALA A 188 20.19 -50.41 35.14
C ALA A 188 20.64 -50.94 36.51
N THR A 189 19.85 -51.82 37.11
CA THR A 189 20.08 -52.32 38.48
C THR A 189 19.94 -53.84 38.50
N GLN A 190 20.91 -54.54 39.12
CA GLN A 190 21.00 -56.01 39.18
C GLN A 190 20.89 -56.56 40.61
N SER A 191 20.85 -55.68 41.61
CA SER A 191 20.79 -56.03 43.03
C SER A 191 19.90 -55.06 43.81
N GLY A 192 19.48 -55.44 45.02
CA GLY A 192 18.68 -54.55 45.88
C GLY A 192 19.43 -53.28 46.27
N ALA A 193 20.76 -53.37 46.49
CA ALA A 193 21.57 -52.21 46.82
C ALA A 193 21.64 -51.19 45.66
N GLU A 194 21.77 -51.67 44.43
CA GLU A 194 21.73 -50.82 43.23
C GLU A 194 20.36 -50.20 43.01
N LEU A 195 19.27 -50.93 43.29
CA LEU A 195 17.92 -50.39 43.23
C LEU A 195 17.71 -49.26 44.25
N THR A 196 18.22 -49.41 45.47
CA THR A 196 18.19 -48.35 46.49
C THR A 196 18.95 -47.12 46.03
N ASP A 197 20.17 -47.27 45.51
CA ASP A 197 20.97 -46.15 44.98
C ASP A 197 20.24 -45.44 43.84
N ALA A 198 19.64 -46.20 42.92
CA ALA A 198 18.91 -45.64 41.79
C ALA A 198 17.69 -44.80 42.23
N LEU A 199 16.91 -45.28 43.20
CA LEU A 199 15.77 -44.54 43.76
C LEU A 199 16.20 -43.27 44.49
N VAL A 200 17.31 -43.30 45.23
CA VAL A 200 17.84 -42.10 45.90
C VAL A 200 18.35 -41.07 44.89
N ARG A 201 19.06 -41.51 43.84
CA ARG A 201 19.59 -40.64 42.80
C ARG A 201 18.50 -39.96 41.99
N THR A 202 17.45 -40.69 41.63
CA THR A 202 16.30 -40.12 40.92
C THR A 202 15.54 -39.12 41.78
N ALA A 203 15.29 -39.43 43.05
CA ALA A 203 14.61 -38.54 43.99
C ALA A 203 15.41 -37.27 44.37
N SER A 204 16.73 -37.28 44.18
CA SER A 204 17.63 -36.18 44.58
C SER A 204 18.24 -35.43 43.40
N ALA A 205 17.87 -35.75 42.16
CA ALA A 205 18.43 -35.16 40.96
C ALA A 205 18.02 -33.68 40.83
N PRO A 206 18.97 -32.72 40.87
CA PRO A 206 18.66 -31.32 40.54
C PRO A 206 18.06 -31.25 39.13
N MET A 207 17.06 -30.41 38.93
CA MET A 207 16.63 -30.03 37.58
C MET A 207 17.69 -29.06 37.06
N GLU A 208 18.48 -29.49 36.08
CA GLU A 208 19.41 -28.58 35.41
C GLU A 208 18.56 -27.56 34.64
N ALA A 209 18.70 -26.27 34.97
CA ALA A 209 18.07 -25.23 34.17
C ALA A 209 18.64 -25.35 32.75
N PRO A 210 17.83 -25.23 31.69
CA PRO A 210 18.36 -25.21 30.34
C PRO A 210 19.45 -24.14 30.26
N ASP A 211 20.59 -24.49 29.64
CA ASP A 211 21.70 -23.57 29.42
C ASP A 211 21.10 -22.34 28.72
N GLN A 212 21.11 -21.18 29.39
CA GLN A 212 20.61 -19.97 28.76
C GLN A 212 21.61 -19.63 27.66
N PRO A 213 21.19 -19.62 26.37
CA PRO A 213 22.08 -19.23 25.30
C PRO A 213 22.62 -17.83 25.62
N GLY A 214 23.93 -17.66 25.53
CA GLY A 214 24.56 -16.38 25.83
C GLY A 214 23.92 -15.27 24.98
N VAL A 215 23.62 -14.12 25.59
CA VAL A 215 23.05 -12.97 24.89
C VAL A 215 24.16 -12.09 24.30
N ALA A 216 23.90 -11.53 23.13
CA ALA A 216 24.74 -10.58 22.42
C ALA A 216 24.01 -9.25 22.23
N ALA A 217 24.74 -8.13 22.33
CA ALA A 217 24.19 -6.78 22.16
C ALA A 217 24.54 -6.24 20.77
N ILE A 218 23.67 -6.49 19.79
CA ILE A 218 23.92 -6.19 18.39
C ILE A 218 23.41 -4.80 18.02
N ALA A 219 24.18 -4.05 17.23
CA ALA A 219 23.70 -2.81 16.63
C ALA A 219 23.25 -3.07 15.18
N LEU A 220 21.97 -2.88 14.88
CA LEU A 220 21.40 -3.06 13.54
C LEU A 220 21.31 -1.74 12.80
N SER A 221 21.75 -1.72 11.55
CA SER A 221 21.56 -0.60 10.63
C SER A 221 21.38 -1.14 9.22
N ILE A 222 21.02 -0.28 8.27
CA ILE A 222 20.90 -0.66 6.87
C ILE A 222 22.03 -0.07 6.03
N ARG A 223 22.41 -0.81 5.00
CA ARG A 223 23.24 -0.30 3.91
C ARG A 223 22.35 -0.14 2.69
N ALA A 224 22.00 1.10 2.37
CA ALA A 224 21.31 1.43 1.13
C ALA A 224 22.20 1.05 -0.06
N ASP A 225 21.83 0.00 -0.78
CA ASP A 225 22.66 -0.60 -1.83
C ASP A 225 22.25 -0.11 -3.22
N ILE A 226 20.95 0.04 -3.48
CA ILE A 226 20.44 0.26 -4.83
C ILE A 226 19.67 1.58 -4.97
N ALA A 227 18.78 1.90 -4.03
CA ALA A 227 17.74 2.93 -4.28
C ALA A 227 17.61 4.00 -3.19
N GLY A 228 18.57 4.09 -2.28
CA GLY A 228 18.57 5.09 -1.20
C GLY A 228 18.13 4.52 0.14
N ARG A 229 18.12 5.40 1.16
CA ARG A 229 17.84 5.05 2.56
C ARG A 229 16.54 5.73 3.01
N PRO A 230 15.56 5.01 3.57
CA PRO A 230 14.37 5.62 4.16
C PRO A 230 14.71 6.32 5.48
N ASP A 231 13.78 7.13 5.98
CA ASP A 231 13.93 7.80 7.28
C ASP A 231 13.77 6.83 8.45
N ARG A 232 12.88 5.85 8.31
CA ARG A 232 12.58 4.86 9.34
C ARG A 232 12.55 3.45 8.75
N VAL A 233 13.01 2.48 9.54
CA VAL A 233 13.01 1.07 9.15
C VAL A 233 12.73 0.17 10.36
N ALA A 234 11.80 -0.76 10.22
CA ALA A 234 11.48 -1.77 11.22
C ALA A 234 12.42 -2.97 11.05
N PHE A 235 12.92 -3.51 12.17
CA PHE A 235 13.72 -4.71 12.19
C PHE A 235 12.96 -5.86 12.85
N ARG A 236 13.07 -7.03 12.23
CA ARG A 236 12.56 -8.30 12.74
C ARG A 236 13.63 -9.37 12.56
N ALA A 237 13.69 -10.34 13.44
CA ALA A 237 14.59 -11.48 13.33
C ALA A 237 13.86 -12.81 13.49
N VAL A 238 14.26 -13.81 12.71
CA VAL A 238 13.75 -15.18 12.80
C VAL A 238 14.89 -16.13 13.13
N SER A 239 14.75 -16.92 14.19
CA SER A 239 15.72 -17.95 14.57
C SER A 239 15.63 -19.13 13.62
N GLU A 240 16.73 -19.51 12.98
CA GLU A 240 16.75 -20.68 12.10
C GLU A 240 16.57 -22.00 12.89
N ALA A 241 17.00 -22.02 14.15
CA ALA A 241 16.96 -23.24 14.97
C ALA A 241 15.56 -23.52 15.53
N THR A 242 14.83 -22.48 15.96
CA THR A 242 13.54 -22.62 16.65
C THR A 242 12.34 -22.16 15.81
N GLY A 243 12.57 -21.38 14.75
CA GLY A 243 11.51 -20.69 14.00
C GLY A 243 10.87 -19.52 14.76
N GLU A 244 11.40 -19.15 15.94
CA GLU A 244 10.91 -18.03 16.72
C GLU A 244 11.11 -16.71 15.97
N THR A 245 10.08 -15.86 15.97
CA THR A 245 10.10 -14.53 15.36
C THR A 245 10.11 -13.45 16.43
N LEU A 246 11.08 -12.54 16.36
CA LEU A 246 11.26 -11.42 17.28
C LEU A 246 11.08 -10.09 16.54
N GLU A 247 10.17 -9.26 17.04
CA GLU A 247 10.02 -7.86 16.63
C GLU A 247 11.03 -7.01 17.39
N LEU A 248 12.08 -6.56 16.70
CA LEU A 248 13.24 -5.91 17.35
C LEU A 248 13.07 -4.41 17.54
N GLY A 249 12.14 -3.79 16.80
CA GLY A 249 11.81 -2.37 16.91
C GLY A 249 12.07 -1.58 15.62
N VAL A 250 11.98 -0.26 15.72
CA VAL A 250 12.12 0.66 14.59
C VAL A 250 13.34 1.55 14.79
N LEU A 251 14.23 1.58 13.79
CA LEU A 251 15.31 2.55 13.70
C LEU A 251 14.81 3.81 12.99
N ASP A 252 14.97 4.95 13.65
CA ASP A 252 14.75 6.28 13.07
C ASP A 252 16.11 6.97 12.86
N PHE A 253 16.46 7.17 11.58
CA PHE A 253 17.75 7.74 11.19
C PHE A 253 17.90 9.23 11.54
N ALA A 254 16.82 9.93 11.88
CA ALA A 254 16.89 11.29 12.40
C ALA A 254 17.47 11.34 13.82
N THR A 255 17.35 10.25 14.58
CA THR A 255 17.70 10.22 16.01
C THR A 255 18.86 9.28 16.33
N ALA A 256 19.06 8.22 15.56
CA ALA A 256 20.11 7.22 15.79
C ALA A 256 20.71 6.66 14.49
N GLY A 257 21.97 6.25 14.52
CA GLY A 257 22.63 5.60 13.38
C GLY A 257 22.41 4.08 13.30
N ALA A 258 21.99 3.46 14.41
CA ALA A 258 21.74 2.03 14.53
C ALA A 258 20.76 1.75 15.69
N LEU A 259 20.05 0.63 15.61
CA LEU A 259 19.15 0.09 16.63
C LEU A 259 19.89 -0.96 17.46
N THR A 260 20.04 -0.74 18.75
CA THR A 260 20.68 -1.72 19.65
C THR A 260 19.64 -2.75 20.12
N VAL A 261 19.94 -4.03 19.95
CA VAL A 261 19.07 -5.16 20.26
C VAL A 261 19.83 -6.26 21.00
N GLU A 262 19.13 -7.06 21.78
CA GLU A 262 19.71 -8.26 22.39
C GLU A 262 19.22 -9.50 21.64
N LEU A 263 20.16 -10.34 21.18
CA LEU A 263 19.88 -11.60 20.50
C LEU A 263 20.64 -12.75 21.17
N ALA A 264 20.00 -13.91 21.26
CA ALA A 264 20.66 -15.12 21.73
C ALA A 264 21.66 -15.64 20.68
N GLU A 265 22.68 -16.39 21.12
CA GLU A 265 23.58 -17.08 20.21
C GLU A 265 22.82 -18.00 19.25
N GLY A 266 23.26 -18.05 17.99
CA GLY A 266 22.63 -18.84 16.94
C GLY A 266 22.57 -18.14 15.58
N ASN A 267 21.97 -18.81 14.61
CA ASN A 267 21.77 -18.25 13.27
C ASN A 267 20.41 -17.54 13.19
N TRP A 268 20.45 -16.31 12.70
CA TRP A 268 19.29 -15.44 12.57
C TRP A 268 19.15 -14.93 11.14
N LEU A 269 17.92 -14.97 10.63
CA LEU A 269 17.51 -14.19 9.47
C LEU A 269 16.99 -12.84 9.96
N ILE A 270 17.70 -11.77 9.69
CA ILE A 270 17.33 -10.41 10.07
C ILE A 270 16.73 -9.71 8.85
N THR A 271 15.51 -9.21 9.00
CA THR A 271 14.79 -8.46 7.98
C THR A 271 14.66 -7.00 8.40
N ALA A 272 14.89 -6.10 7.45
CA ALA A 272 14.70 -4.66 7.57
C ALA A 272 13.56 -4.25 6.61
N ASP A 273 12.49 -3.66 7.14
CA ASP A 273 11.26 -3.37 6.40
C ASP A 273 10.85 -1.90 6.60
N ALA A 274 10.67 -1.18 5.50
CA ALA A 274 10.17 0.20 5.48
C ALA A 274 8.87 0.34 4.66
N GLY A 275 8.12 -0.76 4.48
CA GLY A 275 6.91 -0.80 3.65
C GLY A 275 7.22 -0.49 2.19
N ASP A 276 6.43 0.40 1.57
CA ASP A 276 6.57 0.79 0.16
C ASP A 276 7.90 1.52 -0.14
N GLN A 277 8.64 1.93 0.90
CA GLN A 277 9.94 2.58 0.76
C GLN A 277 11.09 1.59 0.58
N GLY A 278 10.87 0.28 0.78
CA GLY A 278 11.84 -0.76 0.48
C GLY A 278 12.07 -1.75 1.61
N ASN A 279 12.86 -2.77 1.31
CA ASN A 279 13.13 -3.88 2.21
C ASN A 279 14.53 -4.48 2.02
N GLY A 280 14.97 -5.26 3.00
CA GLY A 280 16.27 -5.91 3.01
C GLY A 280 16.32 -7.09 3.97
N GLU A 281 17.21 -8.04 3.71
CA GLU A 281 17.42 -9.18 4.60
C GLU A 281 18.89 -9.64 4.61
N ILE A 282 19.29 -10.27 5.72
CA ILE A 282 20.59 -10.91 5.85
C ILE A 282 20.51 -12.09 6.83
N ALA A 283 21.11 -13.21 6.46
CA ALA A 283 21.36 -14.32 7.36
C ALA A 283 22.71 -14.14 8.06
N VAL A 284 22.73 -14.25 9.39
CA VAL A 284 23.93 -14.00 10.20
C VAL A 284 24.00 -14.92 11.42
N ALA A 285 25.19 -15.44 11.70
CA ALA A 285 25.48 -16.18 12.93
C ALA A 285 25.89 -15.20 14.04
N ILE A 286 25.26 -15.31 15.21
CA ILE A 286 25.51 -14.51 16.40
C ILE A 286 26.18 -15.38 17.45
N ASP A 287 27.32 -14.93 17.98
CA ASP A 287 28.04 -15.58 19.06
C ASP A 287 27.73 -14.88 20.41
N ALA A 288 27.77 -15.62 21.52
CA ALA A 288 27.60 -15.06 22.85
C ALA A 288 28.58 -13.90 23.11
N GLY A 289 28.06 -12.75 23.59
CA GLY A 289 28.86 -11.55 23.83
C GLY A 289 29.26 -10.74 22.59
N ASP A 290 28.74 -11.06 21.40
CA ASP A 290 28.92 -10.24 20.20
C ASP A 290 28.37 -8.81 20.43
N ASN A 291 29.07 -7.83 19.87
CA ASN A 291 28.76 -6.40 20.00
C ASN A 291 28.96 -5.60 18.70
N ARG A 292 29.05 -6.29 17.55
CA ARG A 292 29.28 -5.63 16.26
C ARG A 292 28.05 -4.92 15.72
N THR A 293 28.28 -4.06 14.73
CA THR A 293 27.22 -3.51 13.89
C THR A 293 26.97 -4.42 12.69
N ILE A 294 25.72 -4.80 12.49
CA ILE A 294 25.26 -5.55 11.32
C ILE A 294 24.57 -4.57 10.38
N TYR A 295 25.05 -4.53 9.13
CA TYR A 295 24.46 -3.73 8.07
C TYR A 295 23.63 -4.64 7.16
N VAL A 296 22.31 -4.53 7.25
CA VAL A 296 21.40 -5.27 6.38
C VAL A 296 21.44 -4.62 4.99
N PRO A 297 21.76 -5.36 3.91
CA PRO A 297 21.61 -4.87 2.54
C PRO A 297 20.16 -4.48 2.30
N PHE A 298 19.93 -3.26 1.81
CA PHE A 298 18.59 -2.68 1.76
C PHE A 298 18.30 -2.03 0.41
N ARG A 299 17.30 -2.59 -0.27
CA ARG A 299 16.79 -2.10 -1.55
C ARG A 299 15.65 -1.13 -1.29
N GLY A 300 15.93 0.16 -1.43
CA GLY A 300 14.92 1.20 -1.35
C GLY A 300 13.97 1.27 -2.57
N LEU A 301 13.05 2.21 -2.52
CA LEU A 301 12.16 2.56 -3.65
C LEU A 301 12.94 3.24 -4.78
N LEU A 302 12.95 2.62 -5.97
CA LEU A 302 13.45 3.21 -7.21
C LEU A 302 12.45 4.19 -7.83
N PRO A 303 12.89 5.16 -8.65
CA PRO A 303 11.97 6.03 -9.38
C PRO A 303 11.21 5.26 -10.45
N GLY A 304 9.93 5.62 -10.63
CA GLY A 304 9.15 5.16 -11.78
C GLY A 304 9.68 5.83 -13.05
N LEU A 305 9.93 5.05 -14.11
CA LEU A 305 10.53 5.52 -15.36
C LEU A 305 9.61 5.17 -16.54
N ASP A 306 9.41 6.16 -17.40
CA ASP A 306 8.71 6.05 -18.67
C ASP A 306 9.60 6.64 -19.76
N MET A 307 10.05 5.79 -20.68
CA MET A 307 11.07 6.13 -21.67
C MET A 307 10.73 5.45 -23.00
N PRO A 308 10.22 6.18 -24.01
CA PRO A 308 9.82 5.59 -25.29
C PRO A 308 11.04 5.12 -26.09
N ALA A 309 10.84 4.17 -27.00
CA ALA A 309 11.90 3.71 -27.89
C ALA A 309 12.36 4.83 -28.88
N PRO A 310 13.63 4.83 -29.31
CA PRO A 310 14.12 5.78 -30.32
C PRO A 310 13.31 5.72 -31.63
N THR A 311 13.02 6.88 -32.22
CA THR A 311 12.22 7.00 -33.45
C THR A 311 13.02 6.89 -34.75
N GLY A 312 14.35 6.75 -34.66
CA GLY A 312 15.25 6.61 -35.80
C GLY A 312 16.71 6.55 -35.36
N ALA A 313 17.62 6.51 -36.33
CA ALA A 313 19.05 6.45 -36.07
C ALA A 313 19.62 7.79 -35.56
N PHE A 314 20.61 7.72 -34.69
CA PHE A 314 21.35 8.87 -34.17
C PHE A 314 22.56 9.18 -35.05
N ARG A 315 22.95 10.46 -35.15
CA ARG A 315 24.15 10.82 -35.91
C ARG A 315 25.42 10.45 -35.11
N ALA A 316 26.38 9.85 -35.81
CA ALA A 316 27.64 9.43 -35.25
C ALA A 316 28.46 10.59 -34.70
N GLY A 317 29.06 10.39 -33.54
CA GLY A 317 30.08 11.26 -32.96
C GLY A 317 29.58 12.55 -32.35
N ILE A 318 28.26 12.76 -32.24
CA ILE A 318 27.65 13.95 -31.64
C ILE A 318 26.86 13.60 -30.38
N THR A 319 26.38 14.60 -29.66
CA THR A 319 25.48 14.38 -28.51
C THR A 319 24.07 14.13 -29.03
N GLY A 320 23.57 12.91 -28.81
CA GLY A 320 22.20 12.53 -29.08
C GLY A 320 21.29 12.88 -27.89
N LEU A 321 20.01 13.12 -28.19
CA LEU A 321 18.99 13.39 -27.19
C LEU A 321 17.98 12.25 -27.11
N MET A 322 17.63 11.88 -25.89
CA MET A 322 16.68 10.83 -25.58
C MET A 322 15.69 11.31 -24.52
N PRO A 323 14.42 11.58 -24.88
CA PRO A 323 13.41 12.02 -23.92
C PRO A 323 12.98 10.88 -23.00
N TYR A 324 12.73 11.18 -21.73
CA TYR A 324 12.16 10.26 -20.73
C TYR A 324 11.37 11.04 -19.66
N ARG A 325 10.61 10.33 -18.83
CA ARG A 325 9.85 10.90 -17.72
C ARG A 325 10.01 10.05 -16.47
N ILE A 326 10.13 10.73 -15.35
CA ILE A 326 10.03 10.11 -14.03
C ILE A 326 8.58 10.25 -13.58
N THR A 327 7.90 9.13 -13.32
CA THR A 327 6.48 9.06 -12.94
C THR A 327 6.27 8.97 -11.43
N GLN A 328 7.32 8.60 -10.70
CA GLN A 328 7.35 8.54 -9.24
C GLN A 328 8.78 8.79 -8.77
N GLU A 329 8.96 9.60 -7.72
CA GLU A 329 10.27 9.77 -7.10
C GLU A 329 10.67 8.55 -6.27
N GLY A 330 11.91 8.09 -6.47
CA GLY A 330 12.53 7.11 -5.58
C GLY A 330 13.11 7.77 -4.32
N LEU A 331 13.71 7.01 -3.42
CA LEU A 331 14.39 7.58 -2.24
C LEU A 331 15.72 8.29 -2.58
N ALA A 332 16.14 8.23 -3.84
CA ALA A 332 17.38 8.79 -4.33
C ALA A 332 17.14 9.68 -5.55
N THR A 333 17.02 10.99 -5.34
CA THR A 333 16.56 11.96 -6.37
C THR A 333 17.61 13.00 -6.78
N GLY A 334 18.88 12.87 -6.36
CA GLY A 334 19.93 13.85 -6.68
C GLY A 334 21.34 13.29 -6.80
N GLY A 335 22.25 14.04 -7.43
CA GLY A 335 23.70 13.83 -7.31
C GLY A 335 24.40 12.94 -8.34
N GLY A 336 23.83 12.70 -9.53
CA GLY A 336 24.47 11.83 -10.55
C GLY A 336 24.27 10.33 -10.28
N ASP A 337 23.18 10.05 -9.58
CA ASP A 337 22.78 8.75 -9.08
C ASP A 337 22.21 7.84 -10.17
N PHE A 338 21.75 8.43 -11.26
CA PHE A 338 21.31 7.75 -12.48
C PHE A 338 22.12 8.26 -13.66
N ILE A 339 22.41 7.35 -14.60
CA ILE A 339 23.18 7.65 -15.79
C ILE A 339 22.59 6.93 -17.01
N PHE A 340 22.79 7.54 -18.17
CA PHE A 340 22.83 6.80 -19.42
C PHE A 340 24.20 6.20 -19.59
N SER A 341 24.27 4.99 -20.12
CA SER A 341 25.52 4.38 -20.58
C SER A 341 25.35 3.82 -21.97
N VAL A 342 26.35 4.07 -22.81
CA VAL A 342 26.44 3.50 -24.15
C VAL A 342 27.43 2.34 -24.11
N LEU A 343 26.96 1.17 -24.49
CA LEU A 343 27.67 -0.10 -24.37
C LEU A 343 27.67 -0.83 -25.73
N PRO A 344 28.58 -1.79 -25.94
CA PRO A 344 28.44 -2.77 -27.01
C PRO A 344 27.13 -3.58 -26.87
N PRO A 345 26.50 -4.02 -27.97
CA PRO A 345 25.26 -4.82 -27.91
C PRO A 345 25.38 -6.14 -27.15
N ASP A 346 26.59 -6.69 -27.02
CA ASP A 346 26.90 -7.94 -26.33
C ASP A 346 27.35 -7.73 -24.86
N ALA A 347 27.22 -6.50 -24.32
CA ALA A 347 27.62 -6.19 -22.96
C ALA A 347 26.84 -7.02 -21.91
N THR A 348 27.56 -7.50 -20.90
CA THR A 348 26.99 -8.35 -19.84
C THR A 348 26.64 -7.58 -18.56
N ASP A 349 27.35 -6.48 -18.29
CA ASP A 349 27.08 -5.58 -17.17
C ASP A 349 27.31 -4.10 -17.56
N THR A 350 26.83 -3.18 -16.73
CA THR A 350 26.84 -1.73 -17.01
C THR A 350 28.23 -1.08 -17.06
N ALA A 351 29.29 -1.83 -16.73
CA ALA A 351 30.68 -1.41 -16.85
C ALA A 351 31.45 -2.15 -17.97
N ASP A 352 30.85 -3.15 -18.63
CA ASP A 352 31.49 -3.94 -19.69
C ASP A 352 31.75 -3.09 -20.93
N ARG A 353 33.04 -2.74 -21.15
CA ARG A 353 33.52 -1.96 -22.30
C ARG A 353 32.70 -0.69 -22.56
N ARG A 354 32.25 -0.03 -21.49
CA ARG A 354 31.42 1.16 -21.59
C ARG A 354 32.10 2.24 -22.41
N ILE A 355 31.41 2.67 -23.46
CA ILE A 355 31.91 3.63 -24.46
C ILE A 355 31.76 5.05 -23.91
N ASP A 356 30.57 5.37 -23.40
CA ASP A 356 30.30 6.67 -22.80
C ASP A 356 29.25 6.57 -21.68
N TYR A 357 29.18 7.59 -20.83
CA TYR A 357 28.10 7.76 -19.87
C TYR A 357 27.80 9.23 -19.59
N ALA A 358 26.55 9.50 -19.22
CA ALA A 358 26.09 10.84 -18.87
C ALA A 358 25.07 10.77 -17.74
N THR A 359 25.19 11.66 -16.75
CA THR A 359 24.26 11.74 -15.62
C THR A 359 22.88 12.20 -16.05
N GLN A 360 21.86 11.58 -15.47
CA GLN A 360 20.45 11.83 -15.71
C GLN A 360 19.77 12.34 -14.44
N ASP A 361 18.68 13.05 -14.61
CA ASP A 361 17.84 13.53 -13.51
C ASP A 361 16.81 12.45 -13.16
N SER A 362 16.47 12.35 -11.88
CA SER A 362 15.53 11.35 -11.36
C SER A 362 14.43 11.95 -10.49
N ARG A 363 14.22 13.28 -10.57
CA ARG A 363 13.09 13.98 -9.94
C ARG A 363 11.83 13.83 -10.77
N LEU A 364 10.67 13.92 -10.12
CA LEU A 364 9.36 13.84 -10.77
C LEU A 364 9.21 14.98 -11.80
N ALA A 365 9.42 14.66 -13.07
CA ALA A 365 9.29 15.57 -14.20
C ALA A 365 9.57 14.81 -15.52
N SER A 366 9.32 15.48 -16.64
CA SER A 366 9.89 15.10 -17.93
C SER A 366 11.30 15.64 -18.07
N HIS A 367 12.17 14.86 -18.70
CA HIS A 367 13.57 15.18 -18.89
C HIS A 367 14.00 14.85 -20.31
N VAL A 368 15.04 15.55 -20.78
CA VAL A 368 15.67 15.26 -22.07
C VAL A 368 17.10 14.83 -21.79
N GLY A 369 17.30 13.52 -21.77
CA GLY A 369 18.60 12.97 -21.44
C GLY A 369 19.54 13.06 -22.62
N ALA A 370 20.74 13.54 -22.37
CA ALA A 370 21.79 13.61 -23.36
C ALA A 370 22.76 12.43 -23.20
N PHE A 371 23.29 11.91 -24.30
CA PHE A 371 24.38 10.94 -24.32
C PHE A 371 25.30 11.19 -25.52
N ARG A 372 26.58 10.83 -25.44
CA ARG A 372 27.46 10.91 -26.61
C ARG A 372 27.24 9.69 -27.50
N ALA A 373 26.74 9.92 -28.71
CA ALA A 373 26.69 8.87 -29.71
C ALA A 373 28.13 8.50 -30.15
N PRO A 374 28.44 7.19 -30.24
CA PRO A 374 29.72 6.72 -30.77
C PRO A 374 30.07 7.34 -32.13
N SER A 375 31.34 7.60 -32.38
CA SER A 375 31.81 8.13 -33.68
C SER A 375 31.82 7.09 -34.79
N GLU A 376 31.83 5.80 -34.43
CA GLU A 376 31.73 4.70 -35.38
C GLU A 376 30.26 4.37 -35.62
N PRO A 377 29.79 4.32 -36.88
CA PRO A 377 28.45 3.84 -37.19
C PRO A 377 28.26 2.36 -36.83
N GLY A 378 27.07 2.01 -36.33
CA GLY A 378 26.73 0.65 -35.91
C GLY A 378 25.60 0.64 -34.88
N ASP A 379 25.29 -0.56 -34.38
CA ASP A 379 24.32 -0.75 -33.31
C ASP A 379 25.01 -0.76 -31.96
N TYR A 380 24.38 -0.12 -30.97
CA TYR A 380 24.88 0.02 -29.61
C TYR A 380 23.74 -0.20 -28.61
N LEU A 381 24.08 -0.53 -27.39
CA LEU A 381 23.13 -0.61 -26.30
C LEU A 381 23.16 0.68 -25.48
N LEU A 382 22.04 1.40 -25.43
CA LEU A 382 21.82 2.52 -24.52
C LEU A 382 21.04 2.02 -23.31
N VAL A 383 21.57 2.23 -22.10
CA VAL A 383 20.92 1.80 -20.85
C VAL A 383 20.72 2.97 -19.89
N PHE A 384 19.54 3.06 -19.29
CA PHE A 384 19.24 3.92 -18.14
C PHE A 384 19.40 3.09 -16.87
N HIS A 385 20.30 3.49 -15.98
CA HIS A 385 20.57 2.73 -14.75
C HIS A 385 21.16 3.60 -13.65
N ARG A 386 21.22 3.03 -12.44
CA ARG A 386 21.92 3.65 -11.30
C ARG A 386 23.41 3.78 -11.61
N ASN A 387 24.09 4.74 -11.02
CA ASN A 387 25.54 4.86 -11.14
C ASN A 387 26.29 3.80 -10.31
N ALA A 388 26.05 2.52 -10.63
CA ALA A 388 26.58 1.33 -9.99
C ALA A 388 26.82 0.25 -11.06
N ARG A 389 27.68 -0.72 -10.74
CA ARG A 389 27.89 -1.89 -11.61
C ARG A 389 26.76 -2.89 -11.38
N MET A 390 26.02 -3.21 -12.42
CA MET A 390 24.89 -4.14 -12.34
C MET A 390 24.73 -4.96 -13.64
N PRO A 391 24.12 -6.15 -13.56
CA PRO A 391 23.75 -6.92 -14.74
C PRO A 391 22.84 -6.14 -15.69
N ILE A 392 22.98 -6.34 -17.00
CA ILE A 392 22.20 -5.61 -18.02
C ILE A 392 20.70 -5.96 -18.02
N ASP A 393 20.32 -7.07 -17.42
CA ASP A 393 18.92 -7.48 -17.19
C ASP A 393 18.29 -6.87 -15.93
N GLU A 394 19.09 -6.26 -15.05
CA GLU A 394 18.61 -5.57 -13.84
C GLU A 394 18.53 -4.05 -14.00
N VAL A 395 18.97 -3.49 -15.14
CA VAL A 395 18.87 -2.04 -15.42
C VAL A 395 17.42 -1.61 -15.55
N MET A 396 17.16 -0.32 -15.41
CA MET A 396 15.79 0.20 -15.44
C MET A 396 15.19 0.17 -16.84
N GLU A 397 15.96 0.57 -17.85
CA GLU A 397 15.52 0.57 -19.24
C GLU A 397 16.69 0.39 -20.20
N ARG A 398 16.44 -0.24 -21.36
CA ARG A 398 17.50 -0.49 -22.36
C ARG A 398 16.97 -0.51 -23.79
N PHE A 399 17.74 0.10 -24.70
CA PHE A 399 17.47 0.10 -26.12
C PHE A 399 18.69 -0.31 -26.92
N VAL A 400 18.47 -1.07 -28.00
CA VAL A 400 19.43 -1.12 -29.09
C VAL A 400 19.21 0.14 -29.93
N ILE A 401 20.22 1.01 -29.98
CA ILE A 401 20.22 2.23 -30.78
C ILE A 401 21.09 2.01 -32.02
N THR A 402 20.65 2.54 -33.16
CA THR A 402 21.45 2.56 -34.39
C THR A 402 22.09 3.93 -34.54
N VAL A 403 23.38 3.94 -34.86
CA VAL A 403 24.20 5.14 -35.05
C VAL A 403 24.69 5.16 -36.49
N GLU A 404 24.46 6.26 -37.20
CA GLU A 404 24.80 6.43 -38.61
C GLU A 404 25.61 7.70 -38.84
N ALA A 405 26.51 7.70 -39.82
CA ALA A 405 27.26 8.91 -40.17
C ALA A 405 26.33 10.04 -40.67
N ARG A 406 25.27 9.67 -41.40
CA ARG A 406 24.24 10.59 -41.89
C ARG A 406 22.87 9.91 -41.82
N PRO A 407 22.17 10.00 -40.68
CA PRO A 407 20.88 9.36 -40.51
C PRO A 407 19.81 9.98 -41.41
N GLU A 408 18.83 9.17 -41.83
CA GLU A 408 17.60 9.70 -42.43
C GLU A 408 16.83 10.50 -41.37
N VAL A 409 16.51 11.75 -41.68
CA VAL A 409 15.66 12.60 -40.84
C VAL A 409 14.32 12.76 -41.54
N ARG A 410 13.24 12.59 -40.78
CA ARG A 410 11.89 12.88 -41.25
C ARG A 410 11.31 14.00 -40.40
N LEU A 411 10.83 15.03 -41.09
CA LEU A 411 10.03 16.09 -40.51
C LEU A 411 8.57 15.84 -40.88
N ILE A 412 7.70 15.99 -39.90
CA ILE A 412 6.25 15.91 -40.07
C ILE A 412 5.70 17.26 -39.60
N ALA A 413 5.09 18.00 -40.52
CA ALA A 413 4.59 19.36 -40.33
C ALA A 413 3.41 19.64 -41.28
N PRO A 414 2.53 20.60 -40.94
CA PRO A 414 1.39 21.00 -41.76
C PRO A 414 1.85 21.56 -43.11
N PRO A 415 1.05 21.36 -44.18
CA PRO A 415 1.33 21.96 -45.48
C PRO A 415 1.08 23.48 -45.51
N ALA A 416 0.27 24.01 -44.59
CA ALA A 416 -0.05 25.42 -44.48
C ALA A 416 -0.33 25.86 -43.04
N VAL A 417 0.01 27.10 -42.70
CA VAL A 417 -0.25 27.76 -41.41
C VAL A 417 -0.59 29.23 -41.61
N GLU A 418 -1.30 29.84 -40.65
CA GLU A 418 -1.57 31.27 -40.68
C GLU A 418 -0.28 32.09 -40.45
N PRO A 419 -0.21 33.35 -40.95
CA PRO A 419 0.94 34.22 -40.71
C PRO A 419 1.18 34.47 -39.21
N GLY A 420 2.41 34.23 -38.75
CA GLY A 420 2.76 34.36 -37.32
C GLY A 420 2.30 33.21 -36.43
N ALA A 421 1.56 32.23 -36.95
CA ALA A 421 1.10 31.06 -36.18
C ALA A 421 2.25 30.13 -35.81
N ARG A 422 1.98 29.18 -34.91
CA ARG A 422 2.96 28.17 -34.54
C ARG A 422 3.00 27.09 -35.61
N VAL A 423 4.20 26.54 -35.83
CA VAL A 423 4.42 25.44 -36.75
C VAL A 423 4.59 24.15 -35.93
N PRO A 424 3.59 23.25 -35.91
CA PRO A 424 3.79 21.89 -35.41
C PRO A 424 4.92 21.19 -36.14
N VAL A 425 5.87 20.64 -35.41
CA VAL A 425 6.93 19.83 -36.00
C VAL A 425 7.17 18.57 -35.18
N SER A 426 7.26 17.43 -35.86
CA SER A 426 7.76 16.19 -35.28
C SER A 426 8.95 15.67 -36.04
N ILE A 427 9.92 15.14 -35.29
CA ILE A 427 11.23 14.73 -35.80
C ILE A 427 11.39 13.22 -35.56
N ALA A 428 11.84 12.52 -36.59
CA ALA A 428 12.34 11.15 -36.46
C ALA A 428 13.75 11.06 -37.05
N GLY A 429 14.67 10.46 -36.30
CA GLY A 429 16.09 10.36 -36.66
C GLY A 429 16.87 11.68 -36.49
N GLY A 430 18.20 11.59 -36.52
CA GLY A 430 19.09 12.74 -36.37
C GLY A 430 19.32 13.11 -34.90
N MET A 431 18.28 13.62 -34.22
CA MET A 431 18.17 13.92 -32.78
C MET A 431 19.45 14.49 -32.12
N GLY A 432 20.23 15.28 -32.87
CA GLY A 432 21.46 15.88 -32.39
C GLY A 432 21.17 17.15 -31.61
N ASN A 433 21.78 17.30 -30.42
CA ASN A 433 21.45 18.42 -29.54
C ASN A 433 21.61 19.81 -30.19
N SER A 434 22.62 19.96 -31.05
CA SER A 434 22.97 21.24 -31.71
C SER A 434 22.41 21.35 -33.13
N ASP A 435 21.70 20.33 -33.63
CA ASP A 435 21.00 20.40 -34.92
C ASP A 435 19.92 21.48 -34.85
N ARG A 436 19.43 21.93 -36.01
CA ARG A 436 18.49 23.06 -36.07
C ARG A 436 17.29 22.77 -36.94
N ILE A 437 16.15 23.33 -36.55
CA ILE A 437 14.95 23.44 -37.37
C ILE A 437 14.85 24.90 -37.81
N GLU A 438 14.69 25.13 -39.11
CA GLU A 438 14.77 26.44 -39.74
C GLU A 438 13.63 26.64 -40.76
N ILE A 439 13.18 27.89 -40.93
CA ILE A 439 12.22 28.28 -41.99
C ILE A 439 12.96 29.03 -43.09
N TRP A 440 12.87 28.53 -44.32
CA TRP A 440 13.58 29.05 -45.49
C TRP A 440 12.59 29.61 -46.53
N ARG A 441 13.04 30.60 -47.31
CA ARG A 441 12.36 31.12 -48.50
C ARG A 441 13.36 31.20 -49.64
N ASP A 442 12.98 30.77 -50.83
CA ASP A 442 13.85 30.77 -52.02
C ASP A 442 15.22 30.10 -51.78
N GLY A 443 15.26 29.06 -50.95
CA GLY A 443 16.47 28.30 -50.64
C GLY A 443 17.42 28.95 -49.64
N ALA A 444 16.99 29.98 -48.91
CA ALA A 444 17.77 30.62 -47.84
C ALA A 444 16.95 30.80 -46.56
N LEU A 445 17.62 30.79 -45.41
CA LEU A 445 17.02 31.08 -44.10
C LEU A 445 16.33 32.46 -44.11
N VAL A 446 15.07 32.52 -43.68
CA VAL A 446 14.29 33.76 -43.63
C VAL A 446 14.81 34.68 -42.54
N SER A 447 14.94 34.17 -41.32
CA SER A 447 15.52 34.89 -40.18
C SER A 447 16.22 33.92 -39.24
N TRP A 448 17.32 34.37 -38.63
CA TRP A 448 17.99 33.65 -37.54
C TRP A 448 17.09 33.52 -36.31
N ASP A 449 16.13 34.43 -36.12
CA ASP A 449 15.12 34.35 -35.05
C ASP A 449 14.19 33.14 -35.21
N GLN A 450 14.03 32.65 -36.45
CA GLN A 450 13.21 31.49 -36.80
C GLN A 450 14.02 30.18 -36.90
N SER A 451 15.26 30.19 -36.38
CA SER A 451 16.05 28.99 -36.16
C SER A 451 15.94 28.54 -34.71
N ILE A 452 15.77 27.23 -34.50
CA ILE A 452 15.65 26.62 -33.17
C ILE A 452 16.58 25.42 -33.10
N TYR A 453 17.41 25.34 -32.06
CA TYR A 453 18.21 24.15 -31.80
C TYR A 453 17.33 23.00 -31.33
N VAL A 454 17.62 21.78 -31.74
CA VAL A 454 16.83 20.60 -31.36
C VAL A 454 16.83 20.38 -29.85
N GLN A 455 17.91 20.71 -29.12
CA GLN A 455 17.88 20.71 -27.65
C GLN A 455 16.94 21.76 -27.05
N ASP A 456 16.76 22.91 -27.70
CA ASP A 456 15.85 23.97 -27.21
C ASP A 456 14.41 23.70 -27.66
N PHE A 457 14.27 22.91 -28.74
CA PHE A 457 13.02 22.32 -29.19
C PHE A 457 12.49 21.30 -28.17
N PHE A 458 13.39 20.65 -27.42
CA PHE A 458 13.08 19.70 -26.35
C PHE A 458 13.62 20.23 -24.99
N ASP A 459 12.92 21.14 -24.31
CA ASP A 459 13.19 21.45 -22.89
C ASP A 459 12.22 20.64 -21.99
N ASN A 460 12.55 20.47 -20.71
CA ASN A 460 12.07 19.58 -19.63
C ASN A 460 10.55 19.56 -19.33
N ARG A 461 9.72 19.88 -20.32
CA ARG A 461 8.26 19.83 -20.30
C ARG A 461 7.65 19.37 -21.62
N TYR A 462 8.48 18.94 -22.59
CA TYR A 462 8.02 18.49 -23.92
C TYR A 462 7.08 19.49 -24.63
N GLY A 463 7.31 20.76 -24.33
CA GLY A 463 6.91 21.87 -25.16
C GLY A 463 8.17 22.65 -25.54
N PRO A 464 8.13 23.42 -26.63
CA PRO A 464 9.20 24.33 -26.97
C PRO A 464 9.43 25.29 -25.81
N ALA A 465 10.67 25.43 -25.36
CA ALA A 465 11.07 26.64 -24.64
C ALA A 465 10.89 27.88 -25.54
N LYS A 466 10.92 27.68 -26.88
CA LYS A 466 10.73 28.68 -27.92
C LYS A 466 9.89 28.09 -29.09
N PRO A 467 8.61 28.48 -29.27
CA PRO A 467 7.80 27.92 -30.35
C PRO A 467 8.39 28.26 -31.71
N LEU A 468 8.30 27.35 -32.69
CA LEU A 468 8.63 27.67 -34.07
C LEU A 468 7.49 28.50 -34.66
N LEU A 469 7.72 29.79 -34.89
CA LEU A 469 6.72 30.70 -35.42
C LEU A 469 6.87 30.85 -36.94
N ALA A 470 5.75 30.71 -37.64
CA ALA A 470 5.65 31.02 -39.05
C ALA A 470 5.99 32.50 -39.31
N PRO A 471 6.61 32.82 -40.45
CA PRO A 471 6.74 34.20 -40.91
C PRO A 471 5.41 34.97 -40.85
N THR A 472 5.46 36.26 -40.56
CA THR A 472 4.26 37.12 -40.62
C THR A 472 3.92 37.56 -42.04
N GLU A 473 4.86 37.41 -42.98
CA GLU A 473 4.63 37.61 -44.41
C GLU A 473 4.03 36.35 -45.03
N PRO A 474 2.87 36.45 -45.71
CA PRO A 474 2.37 35.34 -46.50
C PRO A 474 3.31 34.95 -47.67
N GLY A 475 3.32 33.66 -48.00
CA GLY A 475 3.89 33.06 -49.20
C GLY A 475 4.37 31.63 -48.95
N ASP A 476 5.11 31.10 -49.91
CA ASP A 476 5.65 29.74 -49.85
C ASP A 476 7.01 29.73 -49.15
N TYR A 477 7.17 28.81 -48.21
CA TYR A 477 8.37 28.58 -47.41
C TYR A 477 8.72 27.09 -47.38
N ASP A 478 9.91 26.78 -46.88
CA ASP A 478 10.39 25.44 -46.60
C ASP A 478 10.69 25.32 -45.10
N LEU A 479 10.20 24.26 -44.45
CA LEU A 479 10.69 23.82 -43.15
C LEU A 479 11.89 22.90 -43.36
N VAL A 480 13.02 23.22 -42.74
CA VAL A 480 14.31 22.55 -43.00
C VAL A 480 14.93 22.06 -41.71
N TYR A 481 15.29 20.77 -41.65
CA TYR A 481 16.17 20.24 -40.60
C TYR A 481 17.61 20.33 -41.08
N VAL A 482 18.46 20.99 -40.30
CA VAL A 482 19.85 21.25 -40.63
C VAL A 482 20.75 20.58 -39.60
N PHE A 483 21.60 19.68 -40.07
CA PHE A 483 22.67 19.09 -39.27
C PHE A 483 23.67 20.16 -38.84
N SER A 484 23.99 20.19 -37.55
CA SER A 484 25.07 20.99 -37.02
C SER A 484 26.42 20.50 -37.54
N GLU A 485 27.40 21.41 -37.63
CA GLU A 485 28.80 21.09 -38.01
C GLU A 485 29.00 20.60 -39.46
N ILE A 486 27.92 20.48 -40.25
CA ILE A 486 27.97 20.27 -41.70
C ILE A 486 27.64 21.59 -42.39
N ASP A 487 28.43 21.97 -43.39
CA ASP A 487 28.24 23.20 -44.15
C ASP A 487 27.65 22.93 -45.55
N GLY A 488 26.99 23.93 -46.11
CA GLY A 488 26.50 23.89 -47.48
C GLY A 488 25.26 23.00 -47.66
N PRO A 489 24.97 22.53 -48.90
CA PRO A 489 23.73 21.78 -49.18
C PRO A 489 23.67 20.43 -48.46
N ASP A 490 24.81 19.88 -48.06
CA ASP A 490 24.88 18.63 -47.30
C ASP A 490 24.43 18.78 -45.85
N ALA A 491 24.33 20.01 -45.33
CA ALA A 491 23.80 20.27 -44.00
C ALA A 491 22.28 20.00 -43.92
N VAL A 492 21.57 20.10 -45.04
CA VAL A 492 20.12 19.85 -45.09
C VAL A 492 19.87 18.34 -44.99
N ALA A 493 19.23 17.92 -43.90
CA ALA A 493 18.89 16.53 -43.64
C ALA A 493 17.46 16.20 -44.11
N ALA A 494 16.53 17.15 -43.91
CA ALA A 494 15.14 17.02 -44.32
C ALA A 494 14.60 18.38 -44.74
N ARG A 495 13.64 18.37 -45.67
CA ARG A 495 12.94 19.56 -46.14
C ARG A 495 11.49 19.23 -46.45
N VAL A 496 10.56 20.06 -45.97
CA VAL A 496 9.11 19.91 -46.19
C VAL A 496 8.54 21.28 -46.56
N PRO A 497 7.69 21.40 -47.59
CA PRO A 497 7.07 22.67 -47.94
C PRO A 497 6.14 23.16 -46.83
N LEU A 498 6.09 24.47 -46.63
CA LEU A 498 5.22 25.17 -45.67
C LEU A 498 4.63 26.42 -46.33
N THR A 499 3.32 26.45 -46.50
CA THR A 499 2.62 27.64 -47.00
C THR A 499 2.24 28.53 -45.81
N VAL A 500 2.58 29.81 -45.85
CA VAL A 500 2.18 30.78 -44.83
C VAL A 500 1.19 31.74 -45.48
N GLY A 501 -0.03 31.86 -44.99
CA GLY A 501 -1.02 32.73 -45.63
C GLY A 501 -2.43 32.26 -45.41
N VAL A 502 -3.34 32.68 -46.29
CA VAL A 502 -4.70 32.14 -46.31
C VAL A 502 -4.56 30.65 -46.57
N VAL A 503 -4.73 29.84 -45.52
CA VAL A 503 -4.95 28.40 -45.64
C VAL A 503 -6.01 28.28 -46.74
N PRO A 504 -5.73 27.62 -47.88
CA PRO A 504 -6.69 27.60 -48.98
C PRO A 504 -8.05 27.22 -48.42
N GLU A 505 -9.01 28.15 -48.46
CA GLU A 505 -10.39 27.77 -48.22
C GLU A 505 -10.71 26.70 -49.27
N LEU A 506 -11.15 25.55 -48.79
CA LEU A 506 -11.96 24.65 -49.60
C LEU A 506 -13.19 25.44 -50.05
N ASP A 507 -13.09 26.05 -51.23
CA ASP A 507 -14.12 26.66 -52.09
C ASP A 507 -15.24 27.49 -51.38
N GLU A 508 -15.39 28.77 -51.75
CA GLU A 508 -16.36 29.79 -51.25
C GLU A 508 -17.87 29.43 -51.41
N ALA A 509 -18.24 28.16 -51.52
CA ALA A 509 -19.55 27.65 -51.08
C ALA A 509 -19.62 27.50 -49.54
N ALA A 510 -18.47 27.52 -48.87
CA ALA A 510 -18.34 27.60 -47.42
C ALA A 510 -18.00 29.02 -47.00
N VAL A 511 -18.95 29.62 -46.27
CA VAL A 511 -18.83 30.83 -45.43
C VAL A 511 -19.03 32.20 -46.10
N ALA A 512 -20.22 32.77 -45.83
CA ALA A 512 -20.52 34.19 -45.94
C ALA A 512 -20.52 34.87 -44.56
N ALA A 513 -20.34 36.19 -44.59
CA ALA A 513 -20.18 37.13 -43.48
C ALA A 513 -21.42 37.26 -42.54
N PRO A 514 -21.29 37.98 -41.41
CA PRO A 514 -21.94 37.65 -40.14
C PRO A 514 -23.42 38.02 -40.08
N SER A 515 -24.22 37.18 -39.44
CA SER A 515 -25.54 37.56 -38.93
C SER A 515 -25.87 36.82 -37.63
N ASP A 516 -26.53 37.57 -36.76
CA ASP A 516 -27.02 37.17 -35.44
C ASP A 516 -28.10 36.07 -35.51
N ASP A 517 -27.73 34.80 -35.34
CA ASP A 517 -28.56 33.75 -34.73
C ASP A 517 -27.74 32.45 -34.50
N PRO A 518 -28.10 31.62 -33.50
CA PRO A 518 -27.39 30.40 -33.15
C PRO A 518 -27.85 29.20 -34.01
N ILE A 519 -26.94 28.23 -34.21
CA ILE A 519 -27.03 26.96 -34.99
C ILE A 519 -26.39 27.05 -36.40
N ARG A 520 -25.29 26.33 -36.61
CA ARG A 520 -24.75 25.99 -37.95
C ARG A 520 -25.06 24.51 -38.26
N GLN A 521 -26.16 24.27 -38.97
CA GLN A 521 -26.33 23.10 -39.83
C GLN A 521 -26.51 23.58 -41.28
N ALA A 522 -25.90 22.87 -42.23
CA ALA A 522 -26.18 23.05 -43.66
C ALA A 522 -27.25 22.02 -44.08
N ASP A 523 -28.50 22.44 -44.23
CA ASP A 523 -29.58 21.66 -44.87
C ASP A 523 -29.55 21.84 -46.40
N ALA A 524 -30.00 20.94 -47.27
CA ALA A 524 -30.25 19.49 -47.26
C ALA A 524 -30.70 19.12 -48.69
N ALA A 525 -30.19 18.02 -49.25
CA ALA A 525 -30.90 17.07 -50.11
C ALA A 525 -29.89 16.02 -50.61
N SER A 526 -29.96 14.73 -50.28
CA SER A 526 -30.94 13.93 -49.56
C SER A 526 -30.24 12.63 -49.17
N VAL A 527 -30.23 12.30 -47.87
CA VAL A 527 -30.45 10.97 -47.22
C VAL A 527 -30.07 11.14 -45.73
N ALA A 528 -30.95 10.72 -44.83
CA ALA A 528 -30.78 10.63 -43.36
C ALA A 528 -31.23 9.20 -42.92
N PRO A 529 -30.86 8.63 -41.75
CA PRO A 529 -30.66 9.35 -40.48
C PRO A 529 -29.51 8.90 -39.53
N GLU A 530 -29.07 9.86 -38.70
CA GLU A 530 -28.64 9.75 -37.27
C GLU A 530 -27.36 8.97 -36.90
N GLN A 531 -26.22 9.66 -36.73
CA GLN A 531 -25.19 9.46 -35.67
C GLN A 531 -23.83 10.12 -36.02
N ILE A 532 -23.72 11.45 -36.04
CA ILE A 532 -22.46 12.17 -35.69
C ILE A 532 -22.91 13.53 -35.11
N GLY A 533 -22.79 13.69 -33.78
CA GLY A 533 -23.39 14.78 -32.99
C GLY A 533 -22.59 16.08 -32.93
N GLU A 534 -23.11 17.06 -32.19
CA GLU A 534 -22.68 18.47 -32.06
C GLU A 534 -21.30 18.71 -31.40
N ASP A 535 -20.47 17.67 -31.19
CA ASP A 535 -19.24 17.70 -30.37
C ASP A 535 -17.92 17.48 -31.17
N VAL A 536 -17.93 17.60 -32.51
CA VAL A 536 -16.71 17.46 -33.34
C VAL A 536 -16.00 18.80 -33.51
N ALA A 537 -14.75 18.89 -33.05
CA ALA A 537 -13.91 20.08 -33.17
C ALA A 537 -13.04 20.10 -34.42
N TYR A 538 -12.37 18.98 -34.71
CA TYR A 538 -11.46 18.84 -35.84
C TYR A 538 -11.73 17.53 -36.58
N ALA A 539 -11.60 17.53 -37.91
CA ALA A 539 -11.91 16.37 -38.74
C ALA A 539 -10.93 16.23 -39.91
N CYS A 540 -10.48 15.00 -40.17
CA CYS A 540 -9.70 14.65 -41.34
C CYS A 540 -10.48 13.67 -42.22
N PRO A 541 -11.00 14.10 -43.39
CA PRO A 541 -11.79 13.24 -44.27
C PRO A 541 -11.06 11.96 -44.68
N ALA A 542 -11.78 10.84 -44.78
CA ALA A 542 -11.19 9.55 -45.17
C ALA A 542 -10.63 9.52 -46.60
N GLU A 543 -11.02 10.49 -47.43
CA GLU A 543 -10.58 10.64 -48.83
C GLU A 543 -9.21 11.31 -48.94
N GLU A 544 -8.71 11.90 -47.84
CA GLU A 544 -7.41 12.53 -47.77
C GLU A 544 -6.28 11.50 -47.85
N GLY A 545 -5.28 11.76 -48.69
CA GLY A 545 -4.13 10.86 -48.89
C GLY A 545 -3.05 10.98 -47.81
N PHE A 546 -3.16 11.95 -46.91
CA PHE A 546 -2.15 12.34 -45.92
C PHE A 546 -2.83 12.83 -44.61
N PRO A 547 -2.14 12.78 -43.45
CA PRO A 547 -2.69 13.30 -42.20
C PRO A 547 -3.02 14.80 -42.25
N CYS A 548 -4.12 15.20 -41.61
CA CYS A 548 -4.54 16.59 -41.46
C CYS A 548 -3.98 17.19 -40.17
N PHE A 549 -3.48 18.42 -40.19
CA PHE A 549 -2.77 19.03 -39.07
C PHE A 549 -3.57 20.16 -38.44
N PHE A 550 -3.53 20.23 -37.11
CA PHE A 550 -4.29 21.19 -36.34
C PHE A 550 -3.41 21.83 -35.26
N ASP A 551 -3.57 23.15 -35.09
CA ASP A 551 -3.05 23.96 -33.98
C ASP A 551 -4.27 24.53 -33.28
N ASP A 552 -4.52 24.09 -32.05
CA ASP A 552 -5.55 24.66 -31.21
C ASP A 552 -4.93 25.79 -30.38
N PRO A 553 -5.17 27.07 -30.71
CA PRO A 553 -4.53 28.18 -30.01
C PRO A 553 -5.05 28.38 -28.59
N ALA A 554 -6.24 27.86 -28.27
CA ALA A 554 -6.89 28.02 -26.97
C ALA A 554 -6.17 27.20 -25.89
N THR A 555 -5.85 25.96 -26.20
CA THR A 555 -5.00 25.12 -25.34
C THR A 555 -3.54 25.30 -25.71
N GLY A 556 -3.17 25.51 -26.96
CA GLY A 556 -1.80 25.39 -27.44
C GLY A 556 -1.41 23.94 -27.73
N LEU A 557 -2.38 23.04 -27.87
CA LEU A 557 -2.18 21.68 -28.36
C LEU A 557 -2.08 21.68 -29.87
N VAL A 558 -1.12 20.92 -30.36
CA VAL A 558 -0.85 20.81 -31.78
C VAL A 558 -0.72 19.34 -32.14
N PHE A 559 -1.44 18.89 -33.17
CA PHE A 559 -1.53 17.47 -33.49
C PHE A 559 -1.80 17.20 -34.97
N ALA A 560 -1.61 15.95 -35.40
CA ALA A 560 -1.98 15.50 -36.74
C ALA A 560 -2.97 14.33 -36.66
N LEU A 561 -4.12 14.48 -37.32
CA LEU A 561 -5.13 13.44 -37.47
C LEU A 561 -4.85 12.55 -38.67
N PRO A 562 -4.87 11.22 -38.52
CA PRO A 562 -4.92 10.30 -39.66
C PRO A 562 -6.18 10.53 -40.52
N PRO A 563 -6.14 10.24 -41.84
CA PRO A 563 -7.34 10.26 -42.67
C PRO A 563 -8.44 9.37 -42.10
N GLY A 564 -9.67 9.89 -42.04
CA GLY A 564 -10.83 9.20 -41.48
C GLY A 564 -10.97 9.34 -39.96
N TRP A 565 -10.27 10.27 -39.31
CA TRP A 565 -10.37 10.52 -37.88
C TRP A 565 -10.88 11.93 -37.56
N VAL A 566 -11.57 12.08 -36.43
CA VAL A 566 -12.09 13.34 -35.89
C VAL A 566 -11.72 13.50 -34.42
N THR A 567 -11.86 14.69 -33.85
CA THR A 567 -11.69 14.93 -32.40
C THR A 567 -12.85 15.69 -31.78
N ASP A 568 -12.96 15.60 -30.46
CA ASP A 568 -13.62 16.63 -29.64
C ASP A 568 -12.72 17.87 -29.46
N PHE A 569 -13.21 18.90 -28.77
CA PHE A 569 -12.45 20.12 -28.53
C PHE A 569 -11.33 19.86 -27.51
N PRO A 570 -10.05 20.16 -27.85
CA PRO A 570 -8.99 20.11 -26.87
C PRO A 570 -9.29 21.05 -25.70
N THR A 571 -9.04 20.59 -24.48
CA THR A 571 -9.24 21.37 -23.25
C THR A 571 -7.99 21.36 -22.39
N ARG A 572 -7.59 22.52 -21.85
CA ARG A 572 -6.41 22.64 -20.99
C ARG A 572 -6.82 22.96 -19.57
N GLU A 573 -6.26 22.21 -18.62
CA GLU A 573 -6.37 22.52 -17.20
C GLU A 573 -5.61 23.81 -16.84
N ALA A 574 -6.26 24.72 -16.12
CA ALA A 574 -5.68 26.03 -15.80
C ALA A 574 -4.44 25.92 -14.89
N ALA A 575 -3.41 26.73 -15.17
CA ALA A 575 -2.21 26.84 -14.32
C ALA A 575 -2.51 27.46 -12.95
N THR A 576 -1.87 26.97 -11.88
CA THR A 576 -1.78 27.68 -10.60
C THR A 576 -0.93 28.95 -10.73
N ALA A 577 -1.19 29.99 -9.94
CA ALA A 577 -0.49 31.27 -10.10
C ALA A 577 1.03 31.13 -9.88
N GLY A 578 1.81 31.40 -10.95
CA GLY A 578 3.27 31.23 -10.99
C GLY A 578 3.75 29.85 -11.47
N GLY A 579 2.84 28.95 -11.84
CA GLY A 579 3.12 27.58 -12.24
C GLY A 579 3.00 27.27 -13.73
N GLN A 580 3.49 26.07 -14.07
CA GLN A 580 3.05 25.19 -15.16
C GLN A 580 1.65 25.38 -15.80
N PRO A 581 1.42 25.58 -17.11
CA PRO A 581 0.13 25.22 -17.73
C PRO A 581 -0.18 23.74 -17.46
N GLY A 582 -1.44 23.41 -17.12
CA GLY A 582 -1.88 22.03 -16.90
C GLY A 582 -1.95 21.22 -18.21
N PRO A 583 -2.12 19.87 -18.14
CA PRO A 583 -2.14 19.00 -19.30
C PRO A 583 -3.36 19.29 -20.21
N VAL A 584 -3.20 19.05 -21.52
CA VAL A 584 -4.31 19.15 -22.48
C VAL A 584 -4.98 17.79 -22.67
N ARG A 585 -6.31 17.77 -22.68
CA ARG A 585 -7.15 16.61 -22.91
C ARG A 585 -7.84 16.72 -24.27
N VAL A 586 -7.88 15.63 -25.02
CA VAL A 586 -8.60 15.52 -26.30
C VAL A 586 -8.88 14.06 -26.60
N THR A 587 -10.02 13.78 -27.21
CA THR A 587 -10.45 12.47 -27.69
C THR A 587 -10.43 12.43 -29.21
N PHE A 588 -9.89 11.35 -29.76
CA PHE A 588 -9.81 11.05 -31.18
C PHE A 588 -10.73 9.87 -31.52
N PHE A 589 -11.57 10.01 -32.54
CA PHE A 589 -12.53 9.01 -32.97
C PHE A 589 -12.34 8.64 -34.44
N SER A 590 -12.41 7.36 -34.79
CA SER A 590 -12.49 6.94 -36.20
C SER A 590 -13.90 7.20 -36.75
N THR A 591 -13.96 7.67 -38.00
CA THR A 591 -15.19 7.81 -38.79
C THR A 591 -15.60 6.52 -39.50
N GLY A 592 -14.68 5.55 -39.62
CA GLY A 592 -14.91 4.24 -40.23
C GLY A 592 -15.45 3.21 -39.23
N ASP A 593 -15.01 3.28 -37.97
CA ASP A 593 -15.51 2.48 -36.86
C ASP A 593 -15.53 3.33 -35.57
N PRO A 594 -16.69 3.84 -35.13
CA PRO A 594 -16.78 4.76 -33.99
C PRO A 594 -16.45 4.12 -32.64
N VAL A 595 -16.22 2.80 -32.57
CA VAL A 595 -15.70 2.12 -31.38
C VAL A 595 -14.20 2.37 -31.21
N GLU A 596 -13.48 2.66 -32.30
CA GLU A 596 -12.05 2.96 -32.28
C GLU A 596 -11.84 4.39 -31.75
N THR A 597 -11.50 4.46 -30.46
CA THR A 597 -11.30 5.72 -29.73
C THR A 597 -9.94 5.75 -29.07
N ILE A 598 -9.26 6.88 -29.19
CA ILE A 598 -7.99 7.18 -28.53
C ILE A 598 -8.20 8.45 -27.70
N VAL A 599 -7.78 8.48 -26.44
CA VAL A 599 -7.95 9.62 -25.53
C VAL A 599 -6.59 10.08 -25.02
N LEU A 600 -6.27 11.35 -25.22
CA LEU A 600 -5.12 12.01 -24.62
C LEU A 600 -5.51 12.59 -23.27
N ASN A 601 -4.75 12.25 -22.24
CA ASN A 601 -4.97 12.62 -20.85
C ASN A 601 -6.43 12.39 -20.44
N PRO A 602 -6.89 11.13 -20.30
CA PRO A 602 -8.22 10.83 -19.75
C PRO A 602 -8.29 11.13 -18.24
N HIS A 603 -9.43 11.61 -17.73
CA HIS A 603 -9.61 11.88 -16.29
C HIS A 603 -9.63 10.59 -15.46
N GLN A 604 -10.17 9.52 -16.04
CA GLN A 604 -10.16 8.18 -15.48
C GLN A 604 -9.89 7.17 -16.60
N TRP A 605 -8.80 6.42 -16.48
CA TRP A 605 -8.50 5.31 -17.38
C TRP A 605 -7.89 4.18 -16.57
N THR A 606 -8.48 2.99 -16.66
CA THR A 606 -8.00 1.81 -15.95
C THR A 606 -7.45 0.79 -16.95
N THR A 607 -6.66 -0.17 -16.46
CA THR A 607 -6.13 -1.26 -17.30
C THR A 607 -7.23 -2.12 -17.94
N MET A 608 -8.47 -2.05 -17.45
CA MET A 608 -9.63 -2.73 -18.06
C MET A 608 -10.19 -1.99 -19.29
N ASN A 609 -9.99 -0.67 -19.39
CA ASN A 609 -10.46 0.12 -20.54
C ASN A 609 -9.58 -0.13 -21.77
N GLY A 610 -8.29 -0.39 -21.55
CA GLY A 610 -7.35 -0.68 -22.61
C GLY A 610 -5.97 -0.12 -22.30
N PRO A 611 -4.98 -0.39 -23.16
CA PRO A 611 -3.63 0.09 -22.98
C PRO A 611 -3.55 1.62 -23.03
N CYS A 612 -2.58 2.15 -22.28
CA CYS A 612 -2.11 3.52 -22.41
C CYS A 612 -0.65 3.49 -22.85
N SER A 613 -0.29 4.39 -23.75
CA SER A 613 1.09 4.80 -23.98
C SER A 613 1.26 6.16 -23.35
N GLU A 614 2.15 6.25 -22.39
CA GLU A 614 2.54 7.54 -21.87
C GLU A 614 3.38 8.28 -22.92
N MET A 615 3.00 9.52 -23.18
CA MET A 615 3.63 10.36 -24.18
C MET A 615 3.43 11.83 -23.77
N GLN A 616 3.52 12.77 -24.71
CA GLN A 616 3.32 14.19 -24.41
C GLN A 616 2.19 14.80 -25.21
N PRO A 617 1.31 15.60 -24.59
CA PRO A 617 1.32 16.11 -23.19
C PRO A 617 0.99 15.16 -22.04
N GLY A 618 0.72 13.87 -22.28
CA GLY A 618 0.60 12.89 -21.21
C GLY A 618 0.07 11.55 -21.71
N SER A 619 -0.82 10.89 -20.97
CA SER A 619 -1.26 9.52 -21.26
C SER A 619 -2.13 9.46 -22.51
N LEU A 620 -1.67 8.80 -23.57
CA LEU A 620 -2.51 8.48 -24.74
C LEU A 620 -3.04 7.06 -24.61
N CYS A 621 -4.33 6.93 -24.37
CA CYS A 621 -4.98 5.67 -24.04
C CYS A 621 -5.98 5.26 -25.10
N TRP A 622 -6.12 3.96 -25.37
CA TRP A 622 -7.03 3.46 -26.39
C TRP A 622 -7.63 2.11 -26.01
N PHE A 623 -8.79 1.80 -26.56
CA PHE A 623 -9.42 0.49 -26.39
C PHE A 623 -8.68 -0.56 -27.23
N ALA A 624 -8.35 -1.72 -26.65
CA ALA A 624 -7.58 -2.75 -27.35
C ALA A 624 -8.33 -3.26 -28.59
N SER A 625 -7.73 -3.12 -29.78
CA SER A 625 -8.27 -3.59 -31.06
C SER A 625 -7.16 -4.06 -31.99
N ASP A 626 -7.47 -5.05 -32.83
CA ASP A 626 -6.59 -5.58 -33.89
C ASP A 626 -6.75 -4.83 -35.23
N SER A 627 -7.44 -3.68 -35.23
CA SER A 627 -7.73 -2.96 -36.47
C SER A 627 -6.47 -2.30 -37.05
N ALA A 628 -6.31 -2.44 -38.38
CA ALA A 628 -5.22 -1.82 -39.11
C ALA A 628 -5.34 -0.28 -39.12
N GLU A 629 -6.54 0.25 -38.88
CA GLU A 629 -6.82 1.67 -38.79
C GLU A 629 -6.35 2.26 -37.46
N LEU A 630 -6.72 1.64 -36.33
CA LEU A 630 -6.21 2.01 -35.01
C LEU A 630 -4.69 1.85 -34.93
N THR A 631 -4.14 0.77 -35.48
CA THR A 631 -2.68 0.54 -35.49
C THR A 631 -1.96 1.69 -36.19
N ARG A 632 -2.48 2.18 -37.34
CA ARG A 632 -1.91 3.34 -38.04
C ARG A 632 -2.09 4.64 -37.26
N ALA A 633 -3.24 4.83 -36.61
CA ALA A 633 -3.47 5.99 -35.77
C ALA A 633 -2.47 6.04 -34.59
N LEU A 634 -2.18 4.90 -33.97
CA LEU A 634 -1.20 4.75 -32.90
C LEU A 634 0.26 4.84 -33.38
N GLU A 635 0.53 4.75 -34.68
CA GLU A 635 1.85 5.09 -35.24
C GLU A 635 2.02 6.59 -35.48
N ILE A 636 0.91 7.30 -35.77
CA ILE A 636 0.90 8.72 -36.17
C ILE A 636 0.73 9.64 -34.96
N LEU A 637 -0.31 9.43 -34.15
CA LEU A 637 -0.71 10.32 -33.05
C LEU A 637 0.39 10.47 -31.98
N PRO A 638 1.04 9.40 -31.48
CA PRO A 638 2.12 9.54 -30.51
C PRO A 638 3.31 10.36 -30.99
N ARG A 639 3.52 10.36 -32.31
CA ARG A 639 4.60 11.09 -32.94
C ARG A 639 4.21 12.52 -33.25
N ALA A 640 2.93 12.81 -33.47
CA ALA A 640 2.45 14.09 -33.99
C ALA A 640 1.80 15.02 -32.97
N ILE A 641 1.36 14.52 -31.81
CA ILE A 641 0.77 15.35 -30.74
C ILE A 641 1.88 16.08 -29.96
N ARG A 642 1.70 17.38 -29.73
CA ARG A 642 2.60 18.28 -29.00
C ARG A 642 1.80 19.28 -28.20
N ASP A 643 2.25 19.57 -26.99
CA ASP A 643 1.72 20.64 -26.16
C ASP A 643 2.71 21.79 -26.12
N MET A 644 2.29 22.93 -26.68
CA MET A 644 3.13 24.10 -26.83
C MET A 644 2.89 25.17 -25.76
N GLY A 645 2.03 24.90 -24.77
CA GLY A 645 1.47 25.89 -23.83
C GLY A 645 0.69 27.01 -24.53
N PRO A 646 -0.09 27.87 -23.85
CA PRO A 646 -0.75 29.01 -24.49
C PRO A 646 0.28 30.04 -25.03
N PRO A 647 0.01 30.77 -26.14
CA PRO A 647 0.94 31.74 -26.71
C PRO A 647 1.28 32.91 -25.77
N THR A 648 2.56 33.29 -25.74
CA THR A 648 3.14 34.30 -24.83
C THR A 648 2.85 35.77 -25.20
N ASP A 649 2.20 36.02 -26.34
CA ASP A 649 1.91 37.38 -26.85
C ASP A 649 0.47 37.86 -26.62
N ALA A 650 -0.30 37.21 -25.74
CA ALA A 650 -1.54 37.80 -25.22
C ALA A 650 -1.29 38.83 -24.09
N ALA A 651 -0.09 39.41 -24.03
CA ALA A 651 0.22 40.58 -23.24
C ALA A 651 -0.11 41.85 -24.05
N GLU A 652 -1.03 42.66 -23.51
CA GLU A 652 -1.35 44.05 -23.90
C GLU A 652 -2.12 44.29 -25.23
N VAL A 653 -3.43 44.03 -25.23
CA VAL A 653 -4.42 45.10 -25.51
C VAL A 653 -5.61 44.89 -24.59
N ALA A 654 -5.59 45.56 -23.43
CA ALA A 654 -6.78 45.73 -22.62
C ALA A 654 -7.69 46.77 -23.31
N PRO A 655 -8.92 46.43 -23.76
CA PRO A 655 -9.98 47.41 -23.62
C PRO A 655 -10.19 47.59 -22.12
N ALA A 656 -10.21 48.85 -21.66
CA ALA A 656 -10.41 49.18 -20.26
C ALA A 656 -11.56 48.33 -19.68
N PRO A 657 -11.38 47.71 -18.50
CA PRO A 657 -12.42 46.86 -17.95
C PRO A 657 -13.68 47.71 -17.78
N PRO A 658 -14.87 47.22 -18.16
CA PRO A 658 -16.07 47.71 -17.52
C PRO A 658 -15.84 47.48 -16.04
N ALA A 659 -15.88 48.56 -15.27
CA ALA A 659 -15.96 48.44 -13.83
C ALA A 659 -17.15 47.52 -13.54
N ASP A 660 -16.95 46.62 -12.58
CA ASP A 660 -18.02 45.87 -11.91
C ASP A 660 -18.39 44.55 -12.62
N GLY A 661 -17.54 43.53 -12.40
CA GLY A 661 -17.83 42.13 -12.70
C GLY A 661 -18.98 41.59 -11.82
N HIS A 662 -20.21 41.83 -12.25
CA HIS A 662 -21.40 41.23 -11.67
C HIS A 662 -22.17 40.44 -12.72
N GLY A 663 -22.19 39.12 -12.58
CA GLY A 663 -23.37 38.35 -12.97
C GLY A 663 -24.51 38.76 -12.03
N TYR A 664 -25.67 39.14 -12.60
CA TYR A 664 -26.92 39.25 -11.86
C TYR A 664 -27.24 37.83 -11.34
N ASP A 665 -27.26 37.56 -10.03
CA ASP A 665 -28.35 37.91 -9.13
C ASP A 665 -27.94 37.90 -7.64
N GLY A 666 -27.92 39.08 -7.03
CA GLY A 666 -28.75 39.30 -5.84
C GLY A 666 -28.34 38.80 -4.46
N GLN A 667 -27.07 38.57 -4.09
CA GLN A 667 -26.66 38.75 -2.66
C GLN A 667 -25.17 38.82 -2.31
N THR A 668 -24.24 39.05 -3.25
CA THR A 668 -22.85 39.33 -2.87
C THR A 668 -22.60 40.84 -2.92
N ASP A 669 -22.46 41.45 -1.75
CA ASP A 669 -22.29 42.90 -1.48
C ASP A 669 -20.98 43.51 -2.06
N GLY A 670 -20.52 43.08 -3.23
CA GLY A 670 -19.27 43.54 -3.85
C GLY A 670 -18.04 43.30 -2.96
N ARG A 671 -18.16 42.38 -1.99
CA ARG A 671 -17.09 42.10 -1.03
C ARG A 671 -15.99 41.28 -1.73
N PRO A 672 -14.70 41.62 -1.56
CA PRO A 672 -13.59 40.88 -2.16
C PRO A 672 -13.62 39.40 -1.74
N TRP A 673 -13.30 38.47 -2.64
CA TRP A 673 -13.28 37.03 -2.35
C TRP A 673 -12.36 36.66 -1.17
N SER A 674 -11.32 37.46 -0.93
CA SER A 674 -10.44 37.37 0.24
C SER A 674 -11.11 37.61 1.60
N THR A 675 -12.36 38.10 1.62
CA THR A 675 -13.13 38.38 2.84
C THR A 675 -14.02 37.23 3.28
N TYR A 676 -14.15 36.16 2.48
CA TYR A 676 -14.91 34.98 2.85
C TYR A 676 -14.15 34.19 3.93
N PRO A 677 -14.84 33.71 4.99
CA PRO A 677 -14.22 33.02 6.11
C PRO A 677 -13.72 31.62 5.74
N TYR A 678 -14.38 30.96 4.78
CA TYR A 678 -14.00 29.66 4.25
C TYR A 678 -13.65 29.82 2.78
N ARG A 679 -12.39 29.57 2.43
CA ARG A 679 -11.89 29.82 1.09
C ARG A 679 -10.78 28.83 0.74
N CYS A 680 -10.96 28.16 -0.39
CA CYS A 680 -9.98 27.24 -0.98
C CYS A 680 -9.31 27.92 -2.17
N LEU A 681 -8.73 29.10 -1.91
CA LEU A 681 -8.05 29.91 -2.93
C LEU A 681 -6.55 29.61 -2.96
N PRO A 682 -5.90 29.75 -4.14
CA PRO A 682 -4.47 29.44 -4.29
C PRO A 682 -3.56 30.19 -3.31
N ASP A 683 -3.91 31.44 -2.97
CA ASP A 683 -3.11 32.32 -2.10
C ASP A 683 -3.25 32.02 -0.59
N ASP A 684 -4.22 31.19 -0.19
CA ASP A 684 -4.60 30.95 1.20
C ASP A 684 -4.13 29.59 1.74
N ARG A 685 -3.26 28.87 1.00
CA ARG A 685 -2.80 27.51 1.38
C ARG A 685 -1.43 27.51 2.09
N PRO A 686 -1.36 27.50 3.43
CA PRO A 686 -0.26 26.87 4.14
C PRO A 686 -0.63 25.40 4.40
N GLU A 687 0.02 24.47 3.71
CA GLU A 687 0.12 23.04 4.06
C GLU A 687 -1.17 22.36 4.60
N GLY A 688 -2.14 22.01 3.72
CA GLY A 688 -3.26 21.14 4.10
C GLY A 688 -4.40 21.02 3.08
N PRO A 689 -5.26 19.97 3.18
CA PRO A 689 -6.46 19.81 2.35
C PRO A 689 -7.54 20.87 2.70
N CYS A 690 -8.38 21.26 1.72
CA CYS A 690 -9.46 22.26 1.88
C CYS A 690 -10.68 21.75 2.68
N GLU A 691 -10.43 21.08 3.81
CA GLU A 691 -11.45 20.64 4.76
C GLU A 691 -11.67 21.70 5.84
N PHE A 692 -12.92 22.12 6.01
CA PHE A 692 -13.32 23.15 6.97
C PHE A 692 -14.42 22.63 7.88
N THR A 693 -14.48 23.17 9.10
CA THR A 693 -15.58 22.94 10.02
C THR A 693 -16.00 24.25 10.66
N ASP A 694 -17.28 24.61 10.52
CA ASP A 694 -17.85 25.77 11.21
C ASP A 694 -18.19 25.40 12.65
N ALA A 695 -17.55 26.07 13.61
CA ALA A 695 -17.77 25.87 15.03
C ALA A 695 -19.16 26.33 15.51
N ALA A 696 -19.81 27.27 14.83
CA ALA A 696 -21.12 27.78 15.23
C ALA A 696 -22.26 26.85 14.85
N THR A 697 -22.16 26.21 13.68
CA THR A 697 -23.22 25.36 13.14
C THR A 697 -22.90 23.86 13.15
N GLY A 698 -21.62 23.50 13.34
CA GLY A 698 -21.14 22.11 13.25
C GLY A 698 -21.02 21.59 11.81
N LEU A 699 -21.18 22.45 10.80
CA LEU A 699 -21.06 22.06 9.39
C LEU A 699 -19.60 21.75 9.05
N ALA A 700 -19.32 20.49 8.72
CA ALA A 700 -18.07 20.08 8.11
C ALA A 700 -18.23 20.01 6.58
N MET A 701 -17.25 20.54 5.86
CA MET A 701 -17.27 20.67 4.40
C MET A 701 -15.88 20.51 3.81
N TYR A 702 -15.80 19.99 2.60
CA TYR A 702 -14.61 20.02 1.78
C TYR A 702 -14.88 20.95 0.60
N LEU A 703 -14.16 22.06 0.51
CA LEU A 703 -14.36 23.01 -0.59
C LEU A 703 -13.56 22.60 -1.82
N PRO A 704 -14.18 22.56 -3.02
CA PRO A 704 -13.44 22.38 -4.25
C PRO A 704 -12.44 23.51 -4.50
N ASP A 705 -11.45 23.26 -5.35
CA ASP A 705 -10.42 24.23 -5.69
C ASP A 705 -11.03 25.48 -6.33
N ASN A 706 -10.62 26.67 -5.86
CA ASN A 706 -11.16 27.98 -6.23
C ASN A 706 -12.59 28.25 -5.76
N TRP A 707 -13.08 27.54 -4.75
CA TRP A 707 -14.39 27.84 -4.14
C TRP A 707 -14.24 28.59 -2.82
N VAL A 708 -15.19 29.48 -2.55
CA VAL A 708 -15.41 30.08 -1.23
C VAL A 708 -16.80 29.73 -0.71
N ALA A 709 -16.96 29.78 0.61
CA ALA A 709 -18.24 29.55 1.26
C ALA A 709 -18.54 30.57 2.36
N GLU A 710 -19.83 30.83 2.55
CA GLU A 710 -20.37 31.55 3.69
C GLU A 710 -21.40 30.66 4.41
N VAL A 711 -21.24 30.50 5.71
CA VAL A 711 -22.11 29.63 6.53
C VAL A 711 -22.91 30.48 7.51
N THR A 712 -24.21 30.21 7.61
CA THR A 712 -25.11 30.88 8.54
C THR A 712 -26.01 29.89 9.28
N PRO A 713 -26.35 30.13 10.56
CA PRO A 713 -27.29 29.29 11.29
C PRO A 713 -28.72 29.45 10.75
N GLY A 714 -29.41 28.32 10.48
CA GLY A 714 -30.82 28.28 10.10
C GLY A 714 -31.70 27.59 11.15
N PRO A 715 -33.04 27.74 11.06
CA PRO A 715 -33.98 27.09 11.99
C PRO A 715 -34.01 25.56 11.87
N ASP A 716 -33.70 25.03 10.69
CA ASP A 716 -33.79 23.59 10.36
C ASP A 716 -32.40 22.94 10.11
N GLY A 717 -31.30 23.65 10.38
CA GLY A 717 -29.93 23.20 10.12
C GLY A 717 -29.00 24.33 9.66
N PRO A 718 -27.71 24.04 9.40
CA PRO A 718 -26.79 25.01 8.79
C PRO A 718 -27.27 25.40 7.38
N ARG A 719 -27.11 26.68 7.04
CA ARG A 719 -27.22 27.18 5.66
C ARG A 719 -25.84 27.57 5.16
N ALA A 720 -25.56 27.31 3.89
CA ALA A 720 -24.29 27.70 3.31
C ALA A 720 -24.40 28.04 1.83
N ASP A 721 -23.73 29.12 1.42
CA ASP A 721 -23.65 29.54 0.03
C ASP A 721 -22.22 29.32 -0.47
N PHE A 722 -22.07 28.63 -1.59
CA PHE A 722 -20.81 28.23 -2.20
C PHE A 722 -20.64 28.94 -3.54
N PHE A 723 -19.47 29.54 -3.77
CA PHE A 723 -19.19 30.30 -4.99
C PHE A 723 -17.86 29.90 -5.60
N GLU A 724 -17.87 29.61 -6.91
CA GLU A 724 -16.67 29.45 -7.72
C GLU A 724 -16.07 30.84 -8.01
N VAL A 725 -14.80 31.03 -7.66
CA VAL A 725 -14.10 32.32 -7.77
C VAL A 725 -13.45 32.54 -9.14
N THR A 726 -13.34 31.48 -9.95
CA THR A 726 -12.72 31.48 -11.29
C THR A 726 -13.63 30.79 -12.30
N GLY A 727 -13.37 30.95 -13.61
CA GLY A 727 -14.18 30.27 -14.64
C GLY A 727 -15.59 30.83 -14.79
N ALA A 728 -16.61 29.96 -14.74
CA ALA A 728 -18.00 30.30 -15.05
C ALA A 728 -18.76 30.97 -13.88
N ALA A 729 -18.11 31.17 -12.72
CA ALA A 729 -18.67 31.80 -11.52
C ALA A 729 -19.96 31.10 -11.02
N ARG A 730 -19.91 29.77 -10.93
CA ARG A 730 -21.03 28.93 -10.51
C ARG A 730 -21.33 29.05 -9.02
N SER A 731 -22.54 28.69 -8.62
CA SER A 731 -22.98 28.76 -7.23
C SER A 731 -23.81 27.55 -6.80
N ALA A 732 -23.70 27.19 -5.52
CA ALA A 732 -24.51 26.15 -4.87
C ALA A 732 -24.97 26.62 -3.49
N TYR A 733 -26.14 26.15 -3.06
CA TYR A 733 -26.82 26.68 -1.87
C TYR A 733 -27.33 25.53 -1.01
N LEU A 734 -26.83 25.42 0.23
CA LEU A 734 -27.27 24.44 1.23
C LEU A 734 -28.42 25.01 2.07
N ASN A 735 -29.53 24.28 2.14
CA ASN A 735 -30.75 24.61 2.87
C ASN A 735 -31.26 26.06 2.61
N PRO A 736 -31.34 26.52 1.35
CA PRO A 736 -31.67 27.91 1.03
C PRO A 736 -33.04 28.31 1.60
N ALA A 737 -33.14 29.57 2.06
CA ALA A 737 -34.38 30.10 2.65
C ALA A 737 -35.54 30.12 1.66
N ASN A 738 -35.23 30.47 0.41
CA ASN A 738 -36.15 30.58 -0.71
C ASN A 738 -35.44 29.95 -1.91
N TRP A 739 -36.05 28.92 -2.51
CA TRP A 739 -35.52 28.27 -3.71
C TRP A 739 -36.52 28.39 -4.86
N PRO A 740 -36.13 28.88 -6.05
CA PRO A 740 -37.06 29.21 -7.14
C PRO A 740 -37.65 27.98 -7.85
N THR A 741 -36.99 26.83 -7.78
CA THR A 741 -37.42 25.57 -8.41
C THR A 741 -37.47 24.43 -7.39
N PRO A 742 -38.58 24.29 -6.64
CA PRO A 742 -38.67 23.36 -5.50
C PRO A 742 -38.33 21.90 -5.81
N ASP A 743 -38.50 21.49 -7.08
CA ASP A 743 -38.38 20.09 -7.52
C ASP A 743 -37.23 19.85 -8.52
N GLN A 744 -36.42 20.86 -8.84
CA GLN A 744 -35.33 20.74 -9.83
C GLN A 744 -34.02 21.33 -9.31
N GLY A 745 -32.95 20.54 -9.40
CA GLY A 745 -31.58 20.96 -9.08
C GLY A 745 -31.17 20.86 -7.61
N CYS A 746 -32.01 20.25 -6.74
CA CYS A 746 -31.65 19.98 -5.34
C CYS A 746 -31.26 18.51 -5.13
N PHE A 747 -30.24 18.29 -4.32
CA PHE A 747 -29.65 16.99 -4.04
C PHE A 747 -29.52 16.79 -2.51
N ALA A 748 -29.93 15.63 -2.01
CA ALA A 748 -29.84 15.31 -0.60
C ALA A 748 -28.38 15.10 -0.16
N THR A 749 -27.99 15.73 0.96
CA THR A 749 -26.68 15.55 1.60
C THR A 749 -26.83 15.21 3.08
N ARG A 750 -25.73 14.90 3.77
CA ARG A 750 -25.74 14.63 5.22
C ARG A 750 -25.93 15.89 6.07
N ALA A 751 -25.94 17.07 5.45
CA ALA A 751 -26.21 18.36 6.10
C ALA A 751 -27.55 19.00 5.68
N GLY A 752 -28.32 18.35 4.80
CA GLY A 752 -29.58 18.86 4.24
C GLY A 752 -29.55 18.95 2.72
N ASP A 753 -30.43 19.76 2.12
CA ASP A 753 -30.59 19.85 0.67
C ASP A 753 -29.58 20.84 0.06
N LEU A 754 -28.76 20.36 -0.88
CA LEU A 754 -27.85 21.19 -1.67
C LEU A 754 -28.47 21.48 -3.03
N CYS A 755 -28.76 22.75 -3.28
CA CYS A 755 -29.50 23.20 -4.45
C CYS A 755 -28.62 24.03 -5.40
N VAL A 756 -28.78 23.78 -6.71
CA VAL A 756 -28.12 24.49 -7.81
C VAL A 756 -29.10 24.73 -8.95
N LEU A 757 -28.86 25.76 -9.76
CA LEU A 757 -29.65 26.00 -10.96
C LEU A 757 -29.37 24.90 -11.99
N ALA A 758 -30.43 24.26 -12.50
CA ALA A 758 -30.30 23.04 -13.32
C ALA A 758 -29.58 23.26 -14.66
N ASP A 759 -29.67 24.46 -15.22
CA ASP A 759 -28.98 24.90 -16.43
C ASP A 759 -27.50 25.26 -16.19
N ALA A 760 -27.09 25.41 -14.94
CA ALA A 760 -25.69 25.60 -14.57
C ALA A 760 -24.93 24.28 -14.40
N ILE A 761 -25.63 23.14 -14.39
CA ILE A 761 -25.02 21.79 -14.30
C ILE A 761 -24.46 21.41 -15.68
N ASP A 762 -23.20 21.75 -15.88
CA ASP A 762 -22.38 21.29 -17.00
C ASP A 762 -21.30 20.31 -16.49
N ALA A 763 -20.56 19.69 -17.41
CA ALA A 763 -19.51 18.73 -17.06
C ALA A 763 -18.42 19.31 -16.13
N GLY A 764 -18.20 20.63 -16.16
CA GLY A 764 -17.26 21.32 -15.27
C GLY A 764 -17.82 21.65 -13.89
N PHE A 765 -19.14 21.56 -13.69
CA PHE A 765 -19.78 21.74 -12.39
C PHE A 765 -20.07 20.42 -11.67
N GLU A 766 -20.24 19.33 -12.41
CA GLU A 766 -20.57 18.01 -11.85
C GLU A 766 -19.56 17.54 -10.81
N GLU A 767 -18.26 17.72 -11.04
CA GLU A 767 -17.22 17.34 -10.09
C GLU A 767 -17.26 18.20 -8.80
N PRO A 768 -17.19 19.55 -8.85
CA PRO A 768 -17.37 20.39 -7.66
C PRO A 768 -18.65 20.11 -6.88
N LEU A 769 -19.76 19.90 -7.60
CA LEU A 769 -21.06 19.58 -7.00
C LEU A 769 -21.04 18.22 -6.30
N SER A 770 -20.41 17.20 -6.89
CA SER A 770 -20.26 15.88 -6.26
C SER A 770 -19.41 15.91 -4.99
N ILE A 771 -18.36 16.76 -4.97
CA ILE A 771 -17.53 16.99 -3.78
C ILE A 771 -18.38 17.59 -2.66
N LEU A 772 -19.13 18.66 -2.95
CA LEU A 772 -20.02 19.27 -1.95
C LEU A 772 -21.07 18.26 -1.46
N GLN A 773 -21.75 17.54 -2.35
CA GLN A 773 -22.76 16.53 -1.96
C GLN A 773 -22.19 15.44 -1.03
N ARG A 774 -20.95 14.99 -1.28
CA ARG A 774 -20.31 13.91 -0.54
C ARG A 774 -19.81 14.34 0.83
N TYR A 775 -19.22 15.53 0.92
CA TYR A 775 -18.47 15.94 2.12
C TYR A 775 -19.26 16.85 3.07
N LEU A 776 -20.37 17.44 2.63
CA LEU A 776 -21.25 18.22 3.52
C LEU A 776 -21.91 17.31 4.56
N ARG A 777 -21.54 17.53 5.84
CA ARG A 777 -22.07 16.77 6.98
C ARG A 777 -22.15 17.62 8.24
N THR A 778 -23.04 17.23 9.16
CA THR A 778 -23.14 17.80 10.52
C THR A 778 -22.80 16.79 11.61
N GLY A 779 -22.68 15.50 11.26
CA GLY A 779 -22.31 14.42 12.16
C GLY A 779 -20.85 13.99 12.02
N ASP A 780 -20.29 13.47 13.11
CA ASP A 780 -18.98 12.83 13.10
C ASP A 780 -19.05 11.44 12.46
N VAL A 781 -17.98 11.04 11.77
CA VAL A 781 -17.87 9.72 11.14
C VAL A 781 -17.46 8.68 12.18
N LEU A 782 -18.26 7.62 12.34
CA LEU A 782 -17.98 6.51 13.25
C LEU A 782 -17.07 5.46 12.61
N ARG A 783 -17.37 5.06 11.37
CA ARG A 783 -16.61 4.03 10.64
C ARG A 783 -16.79 4.19 9.13
N THR A 784 -15.73 3.92 8.37
CA THR A 784 -15.75 3.72 6.91
C THR A 784 -15.10 2.39 6.56
N CYS A 785 -15.68 1.66 5.61
CA CYS A 785 -15.14 0.42 5.08
C CYS A 785 -14.42 0.66 3.75
N GLY A 786 -13.34 -0.09 3.52
CA GLY A 786 -12.62 -0.12 2.25
C GLY A 786 -13.27 -1.09 1.26
N GLN A 787 -12.46 -1.89 0.56
CA GLN A 787 -12.93 -2.84 -0.46
C GLN A 787 -13.69 -4.06 0.09
N GLU A 788 -13.70 -4.26 1.41
CA GLU A 788 -14.40 -5.37 2.07
C GLU A 788 -15.46 -4.83 3.06
N PRO A 789 -16.59 -5.56 3.25
CA PRO A 789 -17.56 -5.26 4.31
C PRO A 789 -16.88 -5.22 5.68
N CYS A 790 -17.33 -4.33 6.56
CA CYS A 790 -16.74 -4.20 7.90
C CYS A 790 -17.77 -3.88 8.97
N ASP A 791 -17.52 -4.38 10.19
CA ASP A 791 -18.39 -4.14 11.34
C ASP A 791 -18.12 -2.79 12.00
N TYR A 792 -19.16 -2.21 12.60
CA TYR A 792 -19.08 -1.05 13.48
C TYR A 792 -19.73 -1.35 14.82
N LEU A 793 -19.18 -0.78 15.90
CA LEU A 793 -19.68 -0.94 17.25
C LEU A 793 -19.46 0.34 18.05
N LEU A 794 -20.53 0.85 18.65
CA LEU A 794 -20.50 1.89 19.66
C LEU A 794 -20.94 1.30 21.02
N PRO A 795 -19.99 0.81 21.84
CA PRO A 795 -20.28 -0.07 22.99
C PRO A 795 -21.24 0.52 24.01
N TRP A 796 -21.17 1.83 24.25
CA TRP A 796 -21.93 2.51 25.31
C TRP A 796 -23.40 2.79 24.98
N ARG A 797 -23.77 2.76 23.69
CA ARG A 797 -25.16 2.89 23.21
C ARG A 797 -25.67 1.64 22.49
N GLY A 798 -24.87 0.57 22.44
CA GLY A 798 -25.21 -0.68 21.77
C GLY A 798 -25.57 -0.53 20.29
N PHE A 799 -25.12 0.55 19.63
CA PHE A 799 -25.31 0.80 18.20
C PHE A 799 -24.23 0.05 17.44
N MET A 800 -24.63 -1.01 16.74
CA MET A 800 -23.70 -1.91 16.04
C MET A 800 -24.35 -2.52 14.79
N GLY A 801 -23.50 -2.96 13.87
CA GLY A 801 -23.93 -3.64 12.65
C GLY A 801 -22.77 -3.84 11.68
N THR A 802 -23.10 -4.23 10.47
CA THR A 802 -22.16 -4.47 9.38
C THR A 802 -22.47 -3.52 8.23
N LEU A 803 -21.43 -2.90 7.68
CA LEU A 803 -21.51 -2.08 6.49
C LEU A 803 -21.03 -2.88 5.27
N PRO A 804 -21.65 -2.70 4.09
CA PRO A 804 -21.09 -3.20 2.85
C PRO A 804 -19.71 -2.58 2.54
N ALA A 805 -18.98 -3.18 1.60
CA ALA A 805 -17.77 -2.57 1.06
C ALA A 805 -18.08 -1.16 0.53
N PHE A 806 -17.16 -0.21 0.76
CA PHE A 806 -17.31 1.20 0.36
C PHE A 806 -18.47 1.96 1.02
N TRP A 807 -18.92 1.53 2.18
CA TRP A 807 -19.90 2.27 3.00
C TRP A 807 -19.29 2.82 4.29
N GLY A 808 -19.89 3.88 4.81
CA GLY A 808 -19.60 4.50 6.08
C GLY A 808 -20.86 4.75 6.90
N VAL A 809 -20.67 5.00 8.19
CA VAL A 809 -21.73 5.35 9.15
C VAL A 809 -21.29 6.47 10.07
N GLU A 810 -22.20 7.37 10.39
CA GLU A 810 -21.98 8.46 11.34
C GLU A 810 -22.34 8.06 12.78
N PHE A 811 -21.83 8.82 13.75
CA PHE A 811 -22.29 8.71 15.13
C PHE A 811 -23.79 9.05 15.21
N PRO A 812 -24.64 8.15 15.72
CA PRO A 812 -26.07 8.40 15.80
C PRO A 812 -26.35 9.50 16.81
N GLN A 813 -27.18 10.46 16.40
CA GLN A 813 -27.69 11.56 17.22
C GLN A 813 -29.07 11.20 17.77
N GLU A 814 -29.50 11.86 18.84
CA GLU A 814 -30.83 11.66 19.40
C GLU A 814 -31.72 12.85 19.01
N ASN A 815 -32.84 12.56 18.34
CA ASN A 815 -33.77 13.62 17.95
C ASN A 815 -34.59 14.12 19.16
N GLY A 816 -35.37 15.19 18.99
CA GLY A 816 -36.18 15.78 20.06
C GLY A 816 -37.24 14.86 20.68
N GLN A 817 -37.47 13.67 20.11
CA GLN A 817 -38.38 12.64 20.60
C GLN A 817 -37.66 11.48 21.32
N GLY A 818 -36.32 11.50 21.41
CA GLY A 818 -35.52 10.47 22.07
C GLY A 818 -35.14 9.29 21.15
N THR A 819 -35.43 9.38 19.85
CA THR A 819 -35.11 8.33 18.87
C THR A 819 -33.74 8.60 18.26
N LEU A 820 -32.94 7.55 18.07
CA LEU A 820 -31.64 7.67 17.39
C LEU A 820 -31.84 7.89 15.89
N THR A 821 -31.15 8.89 15.36
CA THR A 821 -31.08 9.25 13.95
C THR A 821 -29.62 9.28 13.50
N GLY A 822 -29.33 8.95 12.24
CA GLY A 822 -27.97 8.98 11.72
C GLY A 822 -27.90 8.65 10.24
N TRP A 823 -26.72 8.81 9.65
CA TRP A 823 -26.50 8.59 8.22
C TRP A 823 -25.60 7.39 7.95
N PHE A 824 -25.99 6.58 6.97
CA PHE A 824 -25.16 5.59 6.29
C PHE A 824 -24.89 6.11 4.87
N TYR A 825 -23.65 6.07 4.41
CA TYR A 825 -23.25 6.73 3.16
C TYR A 825 -22.17 5.97 2.38
N GLY A 826 -22.14 6.12 1.06
CA GLY A 826 -21.08 5.56 0.21
C GLY A 826 -19.78 6.38 0.23
N THR A 827 -18.61 5.73 0.19
CA THR A 827 -17.29 6.36 0.46
C THR A 827 -16.32 6.46 -0.73
N PHE A 828 -16.62 5.89 -1.92
CA PHE A 828 -15.67 5.84 -3.07
C PHE A 828 -16.29 6.24 -4.44
N GLY A 829 -15.47 6.77 -5.35
CA GLY A 829 -15.68 6.76 -6.81
C GLY A 829 -16.45 7.92 -7.46
N SER A 830 -16.69 7.79 -8.78
CA SER A 830 -17.60 8.58 -9.63
C SER A 830 -19.05 8.08 -9.57
N ASP A 831 -19.34 7.11 -8.69
CA ASP A 831 -20.69 6.64 -8.43
C ASP A 831 -21.54 7.76 -7.78
N PRO A 832 -22.83 7.87 -8.15
CA PRO A 832 -23.75 8.81 -7.54
C PRO A 832 -23.79 8.59 -6.02
N VAL A 833 -23.81 9.69 -5.25
CA VAL A 833 -23.79 9.66 -3.79
C VAL A 833 -24.91 8.75 -3.28
N LYS A 834 -24.58 7.71 -2.51
CA LYS A 834 -25.55 6.82 -1.85
C LYS A 834 -25.78 7.25 -0.42
N LEU A 835 -27.03 7.45 -0.02
CA LEU A 835 -27.40 7.94 1.31
C LEU A 835 -28.62 7.20 1.88
N ILE A 836 -28.45 6.56 3.04
CA ILE A 836 -29.53 5.96 3.82
C ILE A 836 -29.62 6.66 5.18
N GLY A 837 -30.82 7.13 5.52
CA GLY A 837 -31.10 7.77 6.80
C GLY A 837 -31.76 6.79 7.78
N LEU A 838 -31.26 6.74 9.02
CA LEU A 838 -31.90 6.06 10.14
C LEU A 838 -32.89 7.01 10.82
N ASN A 839 -34.17 6.64 10.85
CA ASN A 839 -35.27 7.40 11.45
C ASN A 839 -35.31 8.88 10.98
N GLN A 840 -34.81 9.15 9.76
CA GLN A 840 -34.79 10.46 9.15
C GLN A 840 -36.07 10.67 8.32
N PRO A 841 -36.77 11.82 8.46
CA PRO A 841 -37.95 12.11 7.67
C PRO A 841 -37.58 12.46 6.21
N GLY A 842 -38.45 12.13 5.25
CA GLY A 842 -38.33 12.58 3.85
C GLY A 842 -37.65 11.61 2.89
N GLY A 843 -37.15 10.47 3.37
CA GLY A 843 -36.59 9.43 2.50
C GLY A 843 -37.66 8.57 1.82
N GLU A 844 -37.26 7.91 0.74
CA GLU A 844 -38.06 6.97 -0.04
C GLU A 844 -37.66 5.51 0.25
N ASN A 845 -38.45 4.54 -0.22
CA ASN A 845 -38.14 3.11 -0.11
C ASN A 845 -37.79 2.65 1.33
N CYS A 846 -38.49 3.20 2.33
CA CYS A 846 -38.24 2.91 3.73
C CYS A 846 -38.46 1.44 4.08
N VAL A 847 -37.55 0.88 4.88
CA VAL A 847 -37.61 -0.49 5.40
C VAL A 847 -37.39 -0.48 6.91
N GLU A 848 -38.21 -1.24 7.62
CA GLU A 848 -38.07 -1.41 9.06
C GLU A 848 -36.99 -2.46 9.37
N ALA A 849 -35.99 -2.08 10.16
CA ALA A 849 -34.98 -3.01 10.67
C ALA A 849 -35.51 -3.76 11.89
N PHE A 850 -36.12 -3.03 12.84
CA PHE A 850 -36.89 -3.52 13.97
C PHE A 850 -37.75 -2.37 14.53
N GLU A 851 -38.63 -2.67 15.50
CA GLU A 851 -39.58 -1.70 16.05
C GLU A 851 -38.86 -0.44 16.58
N GLY A 852 -39.09 0.70 15.93
CA GLY A 852 -38.46 1.99 16.26
C GLY A 852 -37.15 2.31 15.51
N ALA A 853 -36.74 1.48 14.55
CA ALA A 853 -35.60 1.71 13.66
C ALA A 853 -36.00 1.50 12.19
N GLU A 854 -36.32 2.61 11.51
CA GLU A 854 -36.64 2.67 10.08
C GLU A 854 -35.43 3.20 9.30
N LEU A 855 -35.10 2.57 8.18
CA LEU A 855 -34.05 2.99 7.26
C LEU A 855 -34.69 3.43 5.94
N CYS A 856 -34.45 4.65 5.51
CA CYS A 856 -34.98 5.20 4.26
C CYS A 856 -33.85 5.62 3.31
N ALA A 857 -34.05 5.44 2.00
CA ALA A 857 -33.13 5.87 0.95
C ALA A 857 -33.36 7.35 0.60
N PHE A 858 -32.30 8.14 0.52
CA PHE A 858 -32.35 9.57 0.17
C PHE A 858 -31.75 9.89 -1.19
N THR A 859 -31.08 8.93 -1.81
CA THR A 859 -30.53 9.06 -3.15
C THR A 859 -30.83 7.81 -3.99
N PRO A 860 -30.91 7.95 -5.33
CA PRO A 860 -31.10 6.82 -6.23
C PRO A 860 -29.88 5.87 -6.21
N TYR A 861 -30.03 4.69 -6.83
CA TYR A 861 -28.95 3.70 -7.05
C TYR A 861 -28.45 2.93 -5.82
N ILE A 862 -29.24 2.88 -4.74
CA ILE A 862 -29.00 1.96 -3.61
C ILE A 862 -29.57 0.58 -3.98
N SER A 863 -28.72 -0.43 -4.04
CA SER A 863 -29.17 -1.80 -4.33
C SER A 863 -29.91 -2.41 -3.13
N THR A 864 -30.85 -3.33 -3.42
CA THR A 864 -31.55 -4.07 -2.36
C THR A 864 -30.61 -4.86 -1.47
N GLU A 865 -29.49 -5.34 -2.02
CA GLU A 865 -28.47 -6.09 -1.28
C GLU A 865 -27.71 -5.19 -0.29
N GLU A 866 -27.27 -4.00 -0.72
CA GLU A 866 -26.62 -3.02 0.17
C GLU A 866 -27.54 -2.60 1.33
N MET A 867 -28.81 -2.32 1.03
CA MET A 867 -29.82 -1.97 2.03
C MET A 867 -30.07 -3.12 3.02
N GLU A 868 -30.09 -4.37 2.52
CA GLU A 868 -30.35 -5.55 3.34
C GLU A 868 -29.18 -5.89 4.28
N VAL A 869 -27.94 -5.67 3.87
CA VAL A 869 -26.76 -5.85 4.74
C VAL A 869 -26.84 -4.91 5.95
N ILE A 870 -27.16 -3.63 5.72
CA ILE A 870 -27.29 -2.65 6.80
C ILE A 870 -28.50 -2.98 7.68
N ARG A 871 -29.66 -3.24 7.06
CA ARG A 871 -30.92 -3.53 7.77
C ARG A 871 -30.84 -4.77 8.66
N SER A 872 -30.31 -5.88 8.14
CA SER A 872 -30.30 -7.17 8.83
C SER A 872 -29.30 -7.23 9.98
N SER A 873 -28.22 -6.46 9.91
CA SER A 873 -27.14 -6.43 10.90
C SER A 873 -27.32 -5.35 11.97
N LEU A 874 -28.08 -4.29 11.69
CA LEU A 874 -28.28 -3.17 12.63
C LEU A 874 -28.91 -3.65 13.95
N ARG A 875 -28.27 -3.31 15.06
CA ARG A 875 -28.76 -3.49 16.44
C ARG A 875 -28.57 -2.20 17.23
N ILE A 876 -29.56 -1.87 18.05
CA ILE A 876 -29.52 -0.76 19.02
C ILE A 876 -29.91 -1.34 20.37
N ALA A 877 -28.95 -1.49 21.30
CA ALA A 877 -29.26 -1.94 22.66
C ALA A 877 -29.57 -0.73 23.57
N PRO A 878 -30.61 -0.78 24.42
CA PRO A 878 -30.85 0.27 25.40
C PRO A 878 -29.67 0.34 26.39
N PRO A 879 -29.24 1.54 26.83
CA PRO A 879 -28.14 1.68 27.78
C PRO A 879 -28.46 0.93 29.09
N PRO A 880 -27.48 0.28 29.74
CA PRO A 880 -27.71 -0.35 31.03
C PRO A 880 -28.14 0.72 32.06
N PRO A 881 -29.04 0.38 33.01
CA PRO A 881 -29.51 1.34 34.00
C PRO A 881 -28.34 1.92 34.81
N PRO A 882 -28.39 3.21 35.19
CA PRO A 882 -27.30 3.85 35.91
C PRO A 882 -27.05 3.13 37.24
N GLY A 883 -25.87 2.53 37.41
CA GLY A 883 -25.46 1.87 38.67
C GLY A 883 -24.69 0.56 38.53
N THR A 884 -24.59 -0.02 37.34
CA THR A 884 -23.80 -1.24 37.10
C THR A 884 -22.66 -0.96 36.12
N ILE A 885 -21.55 -0.42 36.63
CA ILE A 885 -20.16 -0.79 36.31
C ILE A 885 -19.30 -0.11 37.39
N GLY A 886 -18.44 -0.89 38.03
CA GLY A 886 -17.58 -0.47 39.13
C GLY A 886 -16.61 0.65 38.74
N THR A 887 -16.50 1.62 39.65
CA THR A 887 -15.34 2.48 39.97
C THR A 887 -14.09 2.31 39.09
N SER A 888 -13.44 3.33 38.51
CA SER A 888 -13.52 4.78 38.70
C SER A 888 -12.78 5.47 37.55
N ALA A 889 -13.45 6.35 36.81
CA ALA A 889 -12.85 7.56 36.25
C ALA A 889 -13.89 8.67 36.46
N GLY A 890 -13.45 9.80 37.02
CA GLY A 890 -14.32 10.92 37.34
C GLY A 890 -15.13 11.37 36.12
N LYS A 891 -16.26 12.06 36.36
CA LYS A 891 -17.02 12.76 35.30
C LYS A 891 -16.02 13.53 34.43
N VAL A 892 -15.73 13.02 33.25
CA VAL A 892 -15.02 13.76 32.21
C VAL A 892 -16.08 14.64 31.57
N ASP A 893 -15.93 15.95 31.75
CA ASP A 893 -16.68 16.93 30.99
C ASP A 893 -16.26 16.78 29.51
N TYR A 894 -17.20 16.86 28.57
CA TYR A 894 -16.92 16.59 27.15
C TYR A 894 -15.79 17.50 26.59
N ARG A 895 -15.62 18.68 27.21
CA ARG A 895 -14.56 19.64 26.88
C ARG A 895 -13.13 19.17 27.23
N ASP A 896 -12.98 18.18 28.12
CA ASP A 896 -11.67 17.65 28.48
C ASP A 896 -11.17 16.59 27.47
N ILE A 897 -12.05 15.98 26.68
CA ILE A 897 -11.68 15.01 25.64
C ILE A 897 -11.03 15.71 24.43
N ASP A 898 -11.56 16.85 24.00
CA ASP A 898 -10.94 17.66 22.94
C ASP A 898 -9.55 18.18 23.32
N ARG A 899 -9.34 18.44 24.62
CA ARG A 899 -8.04 18.89 25.15
C ARG A 899 -7.00 17.77 25.17
N VAL A 900 -7.42 16.51 25.36
CA VAL A 900 -6.54 15.34 25.26
C VAL A 900 -6.22 15.04 23.79
N LEU A 901 -7.20 15.17 22.89
CA LEU A 901 -6.99 15.00 21.45
C LEU A 901 -6.10 16.11 20.85
N SER A 902 -6.17 17.35 21.35
CA SER A 902 -5.30 18.43 20.90
C SER A 902 -3.84 18.27 21.35
N VAL A 903 -3.59 17.60 22.49
CA VAL A 903 -2.24 17.28 22.96
C VAL A 903 -1.61 16.13 22.17
N ILE A 904 -2.42 15.21 21.63
CA ILE A 904 -1.97 14.10 20.78
C ILE A 904 -1.67 14.58 19.35
N LYS A 905 -2.37 15.60 18.84
CA LYS A 905 -2.10 16.17 17.50
C LYS A 905 -0.92 17.17 17.46
N GLY A 906 -0.30 17.47 18.61
CA GLY A 906 0.79 18.44 18.73
C GLY A 906 2.15 17.87 19.10
N ASN A 907 2.33 16.54 19.12
CA ASN A 907 3.60 15.87 19.39
C ASN A 907 3.94 14.86 18.30
#